data_AF-A0A1M6SCH2-F1
#
_entry.id   AF-A0A1M6SCH2-F1
#
_cell.length_a   1.000
_cell.length_b   1.000
_cell.length_c   1.000
_cell.angle_alpha   90.00
_cell.angle_beta   90.00
_cell.angle_gamma   90.00
#
_symmetry.space_group_name_H-M   'P 1'
#
loop_
_entity.id
_entity.type
_entity.pdbx_description
1 polymer ?
#
loop_
_entity_poly.entity_id
_entity_poly.type
_entity_poly.pdbx_seq_one_letter_code
_entity_poly.pdbx_strand_id
1 'polypeptide(L)'
;MYNMNKSEILARIKKKVYYAELPSKMDVSILNDNLYIIIDADGVLQNMQNDASAFEGWVFCIKSFFPDIAHVVIDWENPDFSLEEKILANQKKHFNRFLLRVVWFVENYTWATVAESKKEVIEMFTRSFSLLTLNFPLQNSKNKSEKDEKDRKMKYEAMLETAVYQYLSTLGNANHQLPMGLFDGAVSKATAITPGGASQADLWRIDNDMFCVYELKDCINSDNTHVGIITELMFYANVLHRLLITNEIKYPHEADKFRTDKREKASRGLELILDAIHEHSISHIKAVLLTDRLHPLIEYAKEQLLGEMSIGMAAIKFEHSTVLQLMPAELIPAPTYKELQGAQQIRVLQTLPQFNGVKGGGTWKAGLQNIQLPYIIEDGQEATNIYPSIREAAIEYFRKNGIGWWKSHDAINIPTGHMLSSQISCVNHLFPFMKGEESSALLLILNSIQHKYHFTSILPNPLDKNDSNGNVCFEFVWKNRSLLGERTEKRGAMCTSIDAVIYAETSDSKRILIPIEWKYVETYEHKRAPQVSIDRYPSRIHTYSNIKEWNETYEYDPLYELVRQTLLVENIIWSNDTVFPVDNYLHINVIPNGNKELLKDISTYAQGLKDVSKFIVVDPKELMSPIKATHSDLYNYLDERYWQ
;
A
#
# COMPACT_ATOMS: atom_id res chain seq x y z
N MET A 1 -26.37 -5.56 -37.96
CA MET A 1 -26.33 -6.80 -37.14
C MET A 1 -24.89 -7.07 -36.82
N TYR A 2 -24.52 -6.95 -35.55
CA TYR A 2 -23.16 -7.18 -35.11
C TYR A 2 -23.03 -8.64 -34.68
N ASN A 3 -22.05 -9.35 -35.23
CA ASN A 3 -21.51 -10.53 -34.58
C ASN A 3 -20.09 -10.14 -34.19
N MET A 4 -19.87 -9.89 -32.90
CA MET A 4 -18.58 -9.46 -32.38
C MET A 4 -18.15 -10.40 -31.26
N ASN A 5 -16.98 -11.01 -31.43
CA ASN A 5 -16.31 -11.71 -30.34
C ASN A 5 -15.58 -10.72 -29.42
N LYS A 6 -15.08 -11.21 -28.28
CA LYS A 6 -14.37 -10.42 -27.27
C LYS A 6 -13.24 -9.56 -27.83
N SER A 7 -12.46 -10.05 -28.80
CA SER A 7 -11.35 -9.29 -29.39
C SER A 7 -11.85 -8.12 -30.23
N GLU A 8 -12.94 -8.30 -30.96
CA GLU A 8 -13.59 -7.26 -31.76
C GLU A 8 -14.27 -6.20 -30.87
N ILE A 9 -14.91 -6.65 -29.78
CA ILE A 9 -15.46 -5.78 -28.74
C ILE A 9 -14.34 -4.90 -28.16
N LEU A 10 -13.24 -5.52 -27.71
CA LEU A 10 -12.09 -4.82 -27.16
C LEU A 10 -11.48 -3.83 -28.17
N ALA A 11 -11.29 -4.24 -29.42
CA ALA A 11 -10.75 -3.37 -30.46
C ALA A 11 -11.61 -2.13 -30.69
N ARG A 12 -12.94 -2.26 -30.59
CA ARG A 12 -13.87 -1.13 -30.72
C ARG A 12 -13.87 -0.23 -29.49
N ILE A 13 -13.81 -0.79 -28.29
CA ILE A 13 -13.64 -0.01 -27.06
C ILE A 13 -12.31 0.78 -27.11
N LYS A 14 -11.21 0.14 -27.58
CA LYS A 14 -9.88 0.77 -27.71
C LYS A 14 -9.82 1.97 -28.66
N LYS A 15 -10.80 2.13 -29.57
CA LYS A 15 -10.93 3.35 -30.39
C LYS A 15 -11.33 4.58 -29.57
N LYS A 16 -11.95 4.38 -28.41
CA LYS A 16 -12.41 5.43 -27.49
C LYS A 16 -11.55 5.50 -26.23
N VAL A 17 -11.13 4.35 -25.71
CA VAL A 17 -10.30 4.22 -24.50
C VAL A 17 -9.09 3.34 -24.81
N TYR A 18 -7.98 3.96 -25.21
CA TYR A 18 -6.82 3.26 -25.79
C TYR A 18 -6.24 2.14 -24.92
N TYR A 19 -6.13 2.37 -23.61
CA TYR A 19 -5.62 1.41 -22.63
C TYR A 19 -6.70 0.48 -22.05
N ALA A 20 -7.87 0.39 -22.69
CA ALA A 20 -8.94 -0.48 -22.22
C ALA A 20 -8.49 -1.95 -22.16
N GLU A 21 -8.94 -2.63 -21.11
CA GLU A 21 -8.85 -4.08 -20.96
C GLU A 21 -10.24 -4.66 -20.66
N LEU A 22 -10.40 -5.94 -20.94
CA LEU A 22 -11.59 -6.72 -20.62
C LEU A 22 -11.19 -7.85 -19.66
N PRO A 23 -12.12 -8.34 -18.81
CA PRO A 23 -11.82 -9.29 -17.76
C PRO A 23 -11.24 -10.59 -18.33
N SER A 24 -10.16 -11.13 -17.76
CA SER A 24 -9.52 -12.34 -18.29
C SER A 24 -10.37 -13.61 -18.10
N LYS A 25 -11.17 -13.66 -17.03
CA LYS A 25 -11.98 -14.80 -16.56
C LYS A 25 -13.43 -14.81 -17.05
N MET A 26 -13.73 -13.99 -18.05
CA MET A 26 -15.07 -13.81 -18.56
C MET A 26 -15.03 -13.65 -20.07
N ASP A 27 -15.68 -14.55 -20.78
CA ASP A 27 -15.87 -14.40 -22.22
C ASP A 27 -17.09 -13.51 -22.51
N VAL A 28 -16.98 -12.69 -23.54
CA VAL A 28 -18.04 -11.76 -23.93
C VAL A 28 -18.20 -11.75 -25.44
N SER A 29 -19.46 -11.80 -25.89
CA SER A 29 -19.78 -11.70 -27.30
C SER A 29 -21.08 -10.94 -27.51
N ILE A 30 -21.20 -10.27 -28.66
CA ILE A 30 -22.42 -9.57 -29.06
C ILE A 30 -22.92 -10.23 -30.34
N LEU A 31 -24.13 -10.81 -30.28
CA LEU A 31 -24.82 -11.35 -31.44
C LEU A 31 -26.14 -10.60 -31.62
N ASN A 32 -26.25 -9.91 -32.76
CA ASN A 32 -27.31 -8.95 -33.06
C ASN A 32 -27.34 -7.81 -32.04
N ASP A 33 -28.34 -7.81 -31.16
CA ASP A 33 -28.61 -6.87 -30.07
C ASP A 33 -28.50 -7.56 -28.68
N ASN A 34 -27.97 -8.78 -28.62
CA ASN A 34 -27.79 -9.55 -27.40
C ASN A 34 -26.31 -9.57 -26.99
N LEU A 35 -26.03 -9.18 -25.75
CA LEU A 35 -24.73 -9.38 -25.11
C LEU A 35 -24.75 -10.70 -24.32
N TYR A 36 -23.83 -11.59 -24.66
CA TYR A 36 -23.60 -12.83 -23.94
C TYR A 36 -22.37 -12.68 -23.07
N ILE A 37 -22.49 -13.06 -21.81
CA ILE A 37 -21.39 -13.08 -20.84
C ILE A 37 -21.30 -14.48 -20.25
N ILE A 38 -20.10 -15.07 -20.31
CA ILE A 38 -19.81 -16.37 -19.73
C ILE A 38 -18.68 -16.19 -18.71
N ILE A 39 -18.98 -16.35 -17.42
CA ILE A 39 -17.95 -16.34 -16.36
C ILE A 39 -17.36 -17.75 -16.21
N ASP A 40 -16.04 -17.86 -16.17
CA ASP A 40 -15.39 -19.17 -16.01
C ASP A 40 -15.53 -19.73 -14.57
N ALA A 41 -15.16 -21.00 -14.41
CA ALA A 41 -15.33 -21.73 -13.16
C ALA A 41 -14.57 -21.11 -11.97
N ASP A 42 -13.47 -20.39 -12.23
CA ASP A 42 -12.67 -19.71 -11.20
C ASP A 42 -13.28 -18.34 -10.87
N GLY A 43 -13.72 -17.59 -11.87
CA GLY A 43 -14.30 -16.25 -11.73
C GLY A 43 -15.54 -16.23 -10.82
N VAL A 44 -16.38 -17.28 -10.87
CA VAL A 44 -17.54 -17.41 -9.99
C VAL A 44 -17.19 -17.72 -8.53
N LEU A 45 -15.93 -18.08 -8.23
CA LEU A 45 -15.43 -18.37 -6.88
C LEU A 45 -14.63 -17.21 -6.27
N GLN A 46 -14.32 -16.18 -7.05
CA GLN A 46 -13.50 -15.06 -6.59
C GLN A 46 -14.27 -14.03 -5.76
N ASN A 47 -13.53 -13.07 -5.18
CA ASN A 47 -14.16 -11.90 -4.55
C ASN A 47 -14.84 -11.05 -5.62
N MET A 48 -16.01 -10.46 -5.30
CA MET A 48 -16.80 -9.64 -6.22
C MET A 48 -16.09 -8.35 -6.64
N GLN A 49 -15.13 -7.90 -5.83
CA GLN A 49 -14.25 -6.77 -6.12
C GLN A 49 -13.22 -7.08 -7.21
N ASN A 50 -12.92 -8.36 -7.46
CA ASN A 50 -11.98 -8.73 -8.50
C ASN A 50 -12.65 -8.58 -9.86
N ASP A 51 -11.96 -7.99 -10.83
CA ASP A 51 -12.47 -7.83 -12.19
C ASP A 51 -12.93 -9.16 -12.81
N ALA A 52 -12.32 -10.27 -12.43
CA ALA A 52 -12.71 -11.62 -12.84
C ALA A 52 -14.15 -12.01 -12.47
N SER A 53 -14.69 -11.45 -11.39
CA SER A 53 -16.03 -11.78 -10.85
C SER A 53 -17.04 -10.64 -10.99
N ALA A 54 -16.61 -9.46 -11.45
CA ALA A 54 -17.37 -8.21 -11.44
C ALA A 54 -18.40 -8.08 -12.58
N PHE A 55 -19.24 -9.10 -12.82
CA PHE A 55 -20.06 -9.19 -14.03
C PHE A 55 -21.02 -8.01 -14.22
N GLU A 56 -21.68 -7.50 -13.17
CA GLU A 56 -22.61 -6.37 -13.26
C GLU A 56 -21.87 -5.13 -13.76
N GLY A 57 -20.71 -4.84 -13.18
CA GLY A 57 -19.87 -3.73 -13.62
C GLY A 57 -19.43 -3.86 -15.07
N TRP A 58 -19.06 -5.06 -15.51
CA TRP A 58 -18.68 -5.31 -16.90
C TRP A 58 -19.85 -5.22 -17.88
N VAL A 59 -21.05 -5.69 -17.50
CA VAL A 59 -22.28 -5.53 -18.29
C VAL A 59 -22.50 -4.05 -18.59
N PHE A 60 -22.50 -3.21 -17.56
CA PHE A 60 -22.74 -1.77 -17.72
C PHE A 60 -21.62 -1.07 -18.48
N CYS A 61 -20.36 -1.43 -18.20
CA CYS A 61 -19.23 -0.93 -18.98
C CYS A 61 -19.44 -1.24 -20.46
N ILE A 62 -19.70 -2.48 -20.83
CA ILE A 62 -19.87 -2.88 -22.25
C ILE A 62 -21.11 -2.20 -22.86
N LYS A 63 -22.28 -2.25 -22.21
CA LYS A 63 -23.51 -1.62 -22.73
C LYS A 63 -23.31 -0.13 -23.05
N SER A 64 -22.54 0.58 -22.24
CA SER A 64 -22.22 2.00 -22.47
C SER A 64 -21.46 2.25 -23.79
N PHE A 65 -20.67 1.30 -24.28
CA PHE A 65 -19.98 1.42 -25.58
C PHE A 65 -20.81 0.92 -26.76
N PHE A 66 -21.86 0.14 -26.49
CA PHE A 66 -22.70 -0.54 -27.46
C PHE A 66 -24.18 -0.31 -27.13
N PRO A 67 -24.71 0.90 -27.39
CA PRO A 67 -26.07 1.29 -27.02
C PRO A 67 -27.16 0.47 -27.74
N ASP A 68 -26.81 -0.21 -28.82
CA ASP A 68 -27.71 -1.10 -29.57
C ASP A 68 -28.01 -2.43 -28.83
N ILE A 69 -27.34 -2.70 -27.69
CA ILE A 69 -27.61 -3.92 -26.89
C ILE A 69 -28.95 -3.78 -26.18
N ALA A 70 -29.96 -4.48 -26.69
CA ALA A 70 -31.29 -4.57 -26.11
C ALA A 70 -31.37 -5.58 -24.96
N HIS A 71 -30.60 -6.68 -25.03
CA HIS A 71 -30.71 -7.80 -24.09
C HIS A 71 -29.35 -8.31 -23.62
N VAL A 72 -29.31 -8.84 -22.40
CA VAL A 72 -28.10 -9.45 -21.80
C VAL A 72 -28.43 -10.86 -21.33
N VAL A 73 -27.59 -11.82 -21.72
CA VAL A 73 -27.68 -13.23 -21.31
C VAL A 73 -26.46 -13.57 -20.48
N ILE A 74 -26.68 -13.94 -19.22
CA ILE A 74 -25.66 -14.30 -18.25
C ILE A 74 -25.54 -15.82 -18.18
N ASP A 75 -24.33 -16.34 -18.36
CA ASP A 75 -23.97 -17.74 -18.24
C ASP A 75 -22.68 -17.89 -17.42
N TRP A 76 -22.41 -19.10 -16.94
CA TRP A 76 -21.19 -19.41 -16.21
C TRP A 76 -20.83 -20.90 -16.29
N GLU A 77 -19.55 -21.20 -16.13
CA GLU A 77 -19.10 -22.58 -15.95
C GLU A 77 -19.37 -23.05 -14.53
N ASN A 78 -19.67 -24.34 -14.36
CA ASN A 78 -19.87 -24.89 -13.03
C ASN A 78 -18.51 -24.96 -12.30
N PRO A 79 -18.42 -24.47 -11.05
CA PRO A 79 -17.16 -24.45 -10.34
C PRO A 79 -16.72 -25.84 -9.88
N ASP A 80 -15.41 -26.09 -9.97
CA ASP A 80 -14.76 -27.20 -9.28
C ASP A 80 -14.30 -26.76 -7.89
N PHE A 81 -14.87 -27.36 -6.86
CA PHE A 81 -14.53 -27.00 -5.49
C PHE A 81 -13.29 -27.74 -4.98
N SER A 82 -12.51 -27.06 -4.14
CA SER A 82 -11.36 -27.64 -3.44
C SER A 82 -11.78 -28.76 -2.50
N LEU A 83 -10.92 -29.76 -2.34
CA LEU A 83 -11.07 -30.84 -1.36
C LEU A 83 -10.73 -30.39 0.08
N GLU A 84 -10.03 -29.26 0.24
CA GLU A 84 -9.70 -28.73 1.56
C GLU A 84 -10.92 -28.02 2.17
N GLU A 85 -11.40 -28.53 3.30
CA GLU A 85 -12.66 -28.10 3.95
C GLU A 85 -12.75 -26.57 4.17
N LYS A 86 -11.66 -25.94 4.60
CA LYS A 86 -11.64 -24.48 4.84
C LYS A 86 -11.76 -23.68 3.55
N ILE A 87 -11.06 -24.10 2.50
CA ILE A 87 -11.12 -23.46 1.18
C ILE A 87 -12.49 -23.70 0.54
N LEU A 88 -12.99 -24.95 0.60
CA LEU A 88 -14.31 -25.35 0.14
C LEU A 88 -15.42 -24.48 0.74
N ALA A 89 -15.40 -24.29 2.07
CA ALA A 89 -16.40 -23.48 2.76
C ALA A 89 -16.35 -22.01 2.32
N ASN A 90 -15.17 -21.49 1.98
CA ASN A 90 -15.03 -20.13 1.47
C ASN A 90 -15.51 -20.02 0.01
N GLN A 91 -15.10 -20.96 -0.86
CA GLN A 91 -15.53 -21.02 -2.26
C GLN A 91 -17.05 -21.12 -2.38
N LYS A 92 -17.71 -21.97 -1.57
CA LYS A 92 -19.17 -22.06 -1.54
C LYS A 92 -19.83 -20.72 -1.21
N LYS A 93 -19.27 -19.97 -0.26
CA LYS A 93 -19.79 -18.63 0.10
C LYS A 93 -19.64 -17.62 -1.04
N HIS A 94 -18.50 -17.63 -1.73
CA HIS A 94 -18.30 -16.78 -2.91
C HIS A 94 -19.25 -17.14 -4.04
N PHE A 95 -19.43 -18.43 -4.32
CA PHE A 95 -20.37 -18.91 -5.33
C PHE A 95 -21.82 -18.57 -5.01
N ASN A 96 -22.27 -18.81 -3.77
CA ASN A 96 -23.60 -18.42 -3.33
C ASN A 96 -23.83 -16.91 -3.43
N ARG A 97 -22.82 -16.09 -3.10
CA ARG A 97 -22.89 -14.63 -3.28
C ARG A 97 -22.99 -14.25 -4.76
N PHE A 98 -22.28 -14.94 -5.65
CA PHE A 98 -22.41 -14.78 -7.09
C PHE A 98 -23.83 -15.13 -7.57
N LEU A 99 -24.40 -16.25 -7.14
CA LEU A 99 -25.77 -16.64 -7.50
C LEU A 99 -26.82 -15.63 -7.00
N LEU A 100 -26.71 -15.14 -5.76
CA LEU A 100 -27.59 -14.07 -5.24
C LEU A 100 -27.50 -12.80 -6.11
N ARG A 101 -26.30 -12.41 -6.50
CA ARG A 101 -26.09 -11.26 -7.39
C ARG A 101 -26.76 -11.46 -8.74
N VAL A 102 -26.64 -12.65 -9.34
CA VAL A 102 -27.34 -12.98 -10.60
C VAL A 102 -28.85 -12.87 -10.43
N VAL A 103 -29.42 -13.48 -9.38
CA VAL A 103 -30.86 -13.41 -9.08
C VAL A 103 -31.33 -11.96 -8.98
N TRP A 104 -30.67 -11.16 -8.14
CA TRP A 104 -31.08 -9.77 -7.94
C TRP A 104 -30.87 -8.90 -9.18
N PHE A 105 -29.86 -9.20 -9.99
CA PHE A 105 -29.62 -8.48 -11.23
C PHE A 105 -30.74 -8.73 -12.26
N VAL A 106 -31.14 -9.99 -12.47
CA VAL A 106 -32.23 -10.31 -13.41
C VAL A 106 -33.60 -9.86 -12.91
N GLU A 107 -33.82 -9.84 -11.59
CA GLU A 107 -35.02 -9.26 -10.99
C GLU A 107 -35.09 -7.74 -11.20
N ASN A 108 -33.94 -7.06 -11.08
CA ASN A 108 -33.88 -5.61 -11.13
C ASN A 108 -33.93 -5.05 -12.56
N TYR A 109 -33.39 -5.79 -13.54
CA TYR A 109 -33.25 -5.33 -14.93
C TYR A 109 -33.97 -6.27 -15.89
N THR A 110 -35.10 -5.82 -16.42
CA THR A 110 -35.97 -6.60 -17.32
C THR A 110 -35.31 -7.00 -18.64
N TRP A 111 -34.22 -6.34 -19.02
CA TRP A 111 -33.41 -6.67 -20.20
C TRP A 111 -32.36 -7.75 -19.94
N ALA A 112 -32.17 -8.20 -18.70
CA ALA A 112 -31.20 -9.21 -18.32
C ALA A 112 -31.88 -10.57 -18.06
N THR A 113 -31.29 -11.65 -18.56
CA THR A 113 -31.72 -13.03 -18.29
C THR A 113 -30.52 -13.94 -18.06
N VAL A 114 -30.76 -15.14 -17.55
CA VAL A 114 -29.75 -16.21 -17.51
C VAL A 114 -29.90 -17.14 -18.71
N ALA A 115 -28.82 -17.81 -19.12
CA ALA A 115 -28.87 -18.88 -20.09
C ALA A 115 -29.88 -19.97 -19.69
N GLU A 116 -30.54 -20.60 -20.67
CA GLU A 116 -31.60 -21.58 -20.42
C GLU A 116 -31.12 -22.73 -19.51
N SER A 117 -29.88 -23.18 -19.70
CA SER A 117 -29.21 -24.22 -18.92
C SER A 117 -29.02 -23.87 -17.44
N LYS A 118 -29.19 -22.60 -17.05
CA LYS A 118 -28.94 -22.09 -15.69
C LYS A 118 -30.21 -21.75 -14.93
N LYS A 119 -31.38 -21.73 -15.57
CA LYS A 119 -32.65 -21.40 -14.91
C LYS A 119 -32.96 -22.34 -13.74
N GLU A 120 -32.78 -23.64 -13.92
CA GLU A 120 -33.01 -24.63 -12.86
C GLU A 120 -32.05 -24.43 -11.68
N VAL A 121 -30.79 -24.11 -11.94
CA VAL A 121 -29.78 -23.83 -10.89
C VAL A 121 -30.23 -22.66 -10.02
N ILE A 122 -30.70 -21.58 -10.64
CA ILE A 122 -31.20 -20.40 -9.94
C ILE A 122 -32.47 -20.73 -9.15
N GLU A 123 -33.42 -21.44 -9.74
CA GLU A 123 -34.67 -21.82 -9.06
C GLU A 123 -34.41 -22.71 -7.84
N MET A 124 -33.51 -23.69 -7.97
CA MET A 124 -33.11 -24.55 -6.85
C MET A 124 -32.37 -23.76 -5.76
N PHE A 125 -31.49 -22.84 -6.14
CA PHE A 125 -30.75 -22.00 -5.20
C PHE A 125 -31.67 -21.08 -4.40
N THR A 126 -32.62 -20.40 -5.05
CA THR A 126 -33.59 -19.52 -4.36
C THR A 126 -34.48 -20.30 -3.38
N ARG A 127 -34.70 -21.60 -3.63
CA ARG A 127 -35.42 -22.51 -2.72
C ARG A 127 -34.53 -23.14 -1.64
N SER A 128 -33.20 -22.96 -1.70
CA SER A 128 -32.27 -23.68 -0.81
C SER A 128 -32.14 -23.05 0.58
N PHE A 129 -32.73 -21.88 0.81
CA PHE A 129 -32.74 -21.20 2.10
C PHE A 129 -34.17 -20.77 2.44
N SER A 130 -34.46 -20.70 3.74
CA SER A 130 -35.80 -20.43 4.26
C SER A 130 -36.05 -18.94 4.50
N LEU A 131 -35.01 -18.23 4.96
CA LEU A 131 -35.05 -16.81 5.30
C LEU A 131 -33.64 -16.25 5.19
N LEU A 132 -33.48 -15.16 4.44
CA LEU A 132 -32.22 -14.42 4.43
C LEU A 132 -32.12 -13.54 5.67
N THR A 133 -31.12 -13.82 6.49
CA THR A 133 -30.82 -13.08 7.71
C THR A 133 -29.50 -12.35 7.59
N LEU A 134 -29.51 -11.05 7.88
CA LEU A 134 -28.33 -10.19 7.90
C LEU A 134 -27.65 -10.26 9.27
N ASN A 135 -26.32 -10.35 9.29
CA ASN A 135 -25.57 -10.17 10.53
C ASN A 135 -25.55 -8.71 10.99
N PHE A 136 -25.32 -8.48 12.29
CA PHE A 136 -25.32 -7.14 12.87
C PHE A 136 -24.09 -6.94 13.78
N PRO A 137 -23.65 -5.70 14.01
CA PRO A 137 -22.46 -5.42 14.81
C PRO A 137 -22.71 -5.70 16.30
N LEU A 138 -21.82 -6.49 16.91
CA LEU A 138 -21.81 -6.76 18.36
C LEU A 138 -20.69 -6.01 19.10
N GLN A 139 -19.81 -5.35 18.35
CA GLN A 139 -18.65 -4.63 18.86
C GLN A 139 -18.55 -3.31 18.12
N ASN A 140 -17.98 -2.31 18.80
CA ASN A 140 -17.58 -1.05 18.17
C ASN A 140 -16.68 -1.31 16.95
N SER A 141 -16.59 -0.33 16.06
CA SER A 141 -15.59 -0.34 14.99
C SER A 141 -14.20 -0.54 15.60
N LYS A 142 -13.38 -1.38 14.97
CA LYS A 142 -11.97 -1.46 15.37
C LYS A 142 -11.31 -0.21 14.80
N ASN A 143 -10.61 0.56 15.62
CA ASN A 143 -9.65 1.53 15.11
C ASN A 143 -8.60 0.70 14.34
N LYS A 144 -8.58 0.81 13.02
CA LYS A 144 -7.56 0.19 12.15
C LYS A 144 -6.16 0.83 12.35
N SER A 145 -5.97 1.64 13.39
CA SER A 145 -4.73 2.37 13.68
C SER A 145 -3.65 1.53 14.36
N GLU A 146 -3.92 0.27 14.71
CA GLU A 146 -2.96 -0.61 15.40
C GLU A 146 -3.07 -2.06 14.92
N LYS A 147 -2.41 -2.45 13.81
CA LYS A 147 -1.80 -3.79 13.60
C LYS A 147 -0.93 -3.97 12.33
N ASP A 148 0.38 -4.15 12.56
CA ASP A 148 1.38 -4.84 11.70
C ASP A 148 1.62 -4.33 10.26
N GLU A 149 2.77 -4.67 9.67
CA GLU A 149 3.31 -4.21 8.37
C GLU A 149 2.34 -4.19 7.16
N LYS A 150 1.21 -4.91 7.22
CA LYS A 150 0.14 -4.88 6.21
C LYS A 150 -0.70 -3.58 6.26
N ASP A 151 -0.65 -2.85 7.37
CA ASP A 151 -1.42 -1.62 7.62
C ASP A 151 -0.96 -0.40 6.82
N ARG A 152 0.23 -0.41 6.18
CA ARG A 152 0.75 0.81 5.52
C ARG A 152 -0.07 1.27 4.30
N LYS A 153 -0.81 0.38 3.62
CA LYS A 153 -1.81 0.76 2.59
C LYS A 153 -3.19 1.06 3.18
N MET A 154 -3.49 0.50 4.36
CA MET A 154 -4.74 0.72 5.08
C MET A 154 -4.72 2.04 5.88
N LYS A 155 -3.56 2.66 6.12
CA LYS A 155 -3.49 3.91 6.91
C LYS A 155 -4.24 5.04 6.24
N TYR A 156 -3.98 5.37 4.97
CA TYR A 156 -4.68 6.48 4.33
C TYR A 156 -6.17 6.20 4.07
N GLU A 157 -6.53 5.04 3.51
CA GLU A 157 -7.95 4.69 3.29
C GLU A 157 -8.72 4.64 4.62
N ALA A 158 -8.14 4.12 5.71
CA ALA A 158 -8.79 4.14 7.02
C ALA A 158 -8.83 5.53 7.66
N MET A 159 -7.82 6.37 7.43
CA MET A 159 -7.83 7.79 7.85
C MET A 159 -8.92 8.56 7.09
N LEU A 160 -9.07 8.30 5.78
CA LEU A 160 -10.16 8.83 4.96
C LEU A 160 -11.52 8.31 5.45
N GLU A 161 -11.69 7.00 5.65
CA GLU A 161 -12.91 6.38 6.21
C GLU A 161 -13.29 7.07 7.52
N THR A 162 -12.32 7.27 8.42
CA THR A 162 -12.53 7.94 9.71
C THR A 162 -12.91 9.42 9.54
N ALA A 163 -12.21 10.16 8.67
CA ALA A 163 -12.47 11.58 8.44
C ALA A 163 -13.83 11.81 7.79
N VAL A 164 -14.19 10.99 6.79
CA VAL A 164 -15.50 11.02 6.13
C VAL A 164 -16.58 10.64 7.12
N TYR A 165 -16.41 9.58 7.92
CA TYR A 165 -17.36 9.21 8.97
C TYR A 165 -17.60 10.36 9.96
N GLN A 166 -16.52 10.99 10.45
CA GLN A 166 -16.62 12.11 11.37
C GLN A 166 -17.39 13.27 10.75
N TYR A 167 -17.08 13.61 9.49
CA TYR A 167 -17.79 14.64 8.75
C TYR A 167 -19.28 14.29 8.56
N LEU A 168 -19.60 13.09 8.06
CA LEU A 168 -20.98 12.63 7.85
C LEU A 168 -21.79 12.62 9.15
N SER A 169 -21.15 12.31 10.28
CA SER A 169 -21.78 12.33 11.61
C SER A 169 -22.16 13.75 12.05
N THR A 170 -21.49 14.79 11.54
CA THR A 170 -21.91 16.18 11.77
C THR A 170 -23.19 16.56 11.01
N LEU A 171 -23.51 15.80 9.95
CA LEU A 171 -24.68 16.03 9.09
C LEU A 171 -25.90 15.21 9.51
N GLY A 172 -25.77 14.27 10.45
CA GLY A 172 -26.88 13.48 10.96
C GLY A 172 -26.50 12.04 11.28
N ASN A 173 -27.48 11.13 11.10
CA ASN A 173 -27.40 9.72 11.46
C ASN A 173 -26.42 8.96 10.55
N ALA A 174 -25.14 8.93 10.88
CA ALA A 174 -24.10 8.26 10.09
C ALA A 174 -23.27 7.27 10.90
N ASN A 175 -22.74 6.25 10.22
CA ASN A 175 -21.74 5.35 10.79
C ASN A 175 -20.89 4.69 9.71
N HIS A 176 -19.99 3.81 10.13
CA HIS A 176 -19.09 3.06 9.25
C HIS A 176 -19.12 1.56 9.55
N GLN A 177 -18.60 0.77 8.62
CA GLN A 177 -18.36 -0.66 8.78
C GLN A 177 -19.63 -1.48 9.11
N LEU A 178 -20.67 -1.35 8.27
CA LEU A 178 -21.93 -2.07 8.42
C LEU A 178 -21.80 -3.50 7.91
N PRO A 179 -22.01 -4.56 8.73
CA PRO A 179 -21.92 -5.94 8.27
C PRO A 179 -22.93 -6.29 7.16
N MET A 180 -22.44 -6.95 6.11
CA MET A 180 -23.19 -7.30 4.90
C MET A 180 -23.22 -8.82 4.62
N GLY A 181 -23.02 -9.63 5.67
CA GLY A 181 -23.01 -11.10 5.56
C GLY A 181 -24.40 -11.69 5.70
N LEU A 182 -24.76 -12.62 4.82
CA LEU A 182 -26.07 -13.25 4.78
C LEU A 182 -26.03 -14.70 5.24
N PHE A 183 -27.07 -15.10 5.94
CA PHE A 183 -27.23 -16.39 6.60
C PHE A 183 -28.63 -16.95 6.34
N ASP A 184 -28.79 -18.27 6.38
CA ASP A 184 -30.11 -18.92 6.39
C ASP A 184 -30.64 -18.99 7.84
N GLY A 185 -31.67 -18.19 8.13
CA GLY A 185 -32.32 -18.16 9.44
C GLY A 185 -31.44 -17.58 10.55
N ALA A 186 -30.63 -18.39 11.21
CA ALA A 186 -29.80 -17.95 12.33
C ALA A 186 -28.42 -17.48 11.89
N VAL A 187 -27.80 -16.52 12.58
CA VAL A 187 -26.43 -16.07 12.28
C VAL A 187 -25.39 -17.04 12.88
N SER A 188 -24.79 -17.90 12.07
CA SER A 188 -23.78 -18.87 12.50
C SER A 188 -22.81 -19.27 11.39
N LYS A 189 -21.68 -19.91 11.73
CA LYS A 189 -20.76 -20.44 10.71
C LYS A 189 -21.42 -21.48 9.78
N ALA A 190 -22.37 -22.27 10.31
CA ALA A 190 -23.02 -23.36 9.60
C ALA A 190 -24.10 -22.87 8.62
N THR A 191 -24.72 -21.74 8.92
CA THR A 191 -25.81 -21.14 8.13
C THR A 191 -25.33 -20.02 7.21
N ALA A 192 -24.02 -19.72 7.17
CA ALA A 192 -23.46 -18.65 6.37
C ALA A 192 -23.63 -18.93 4.87
N ILE A 193 -24.41 -18.09 4.18
CA ILE A 193 -24.64 -18.15 2.75
C ILE A 193 -23.53 -17.38 2.01
N THR A 194 -23.19 -16.17 2.46
CA THR A 194 -22.16 -15.32 1.86
C THR A 194 -20.97 -15.12 2.81
N PRO A 195 -19.82 -14.59 2.33
CA PRO A 195 -18.72 -14.21 3.20
C PRO A 195 -19.18 -13.15 4.22
N GLY A 196 -18.87 -13.35 5.50
CA GLY A 196 -19.32 -12.46 6.58
C GLY A 196 -18.24 -11.52 7.11
N GLY A 197 -17.24 -12.06 7.82
CA GLY A 197 -16.39 -11.28 8.73
C GLY A 197 -15.67 -10.06 8.12
N ALA A 198 -15.35 -10.08 6.83
CA ALA A 198 -14.71 -8.98 6.11
C ALA A 198 -15.62 -8.28 5.08
N SER A 199 -16.90 -8.70 4.96
CA SER A 199 -17.87 -8.08 4.05
C SER A 199 -18.64 -7.01 4.81
N GLN A 200 -18.23 -5.76 4.68
CA GLN A 200 -18.81 -4.62 5.38
C GLN A 200 -18.91 -3.46 4.40
N ALA A 201 -20.03 -2.75 4.39
CA ALA A 201 -20.09 -1.47 3.70
C ALA A 201 -19.30 -0.44 4.50
N ASP A 202 -18.45 0.31 3.81
CA ASP A 202 -17.47 1.19 4.44
C ASP A 202 -18.15 2.28 5.27
N LEU A 203 -19.10 3.00 4.66
CA LEU A 203 -19.73 4.17 5.25
C LEU A 203 -21.22 4.19 4.92
N TRP A 204 -22.04 4.70 5.82
CA TRP A 204 -23.45 4.89 5.57
C TRP A 204 -24.03 6.06 6.36
N ARG A 205 -25.16 6.59 5.88
CA ARG A 205 -25.93 7.64 6.53
C ARG A 205 -27.42 7.48 6.24
N ILE A 206 -28.27 7.79 7.21
CA ILE A 206 -29.71 7.98 7.02
C ILE A 206 -29.98 9.49 6.91
N ASP A 207 -30.60 9.90 5.82
CA ASP A 207 -31.02 11.27 5.55
C ASP A 207 -32.52 11.30 5.23
N ASN A 208 -33.34 11.60 6.24
CA ASN A 208 -34.81 11.51 6.15
C ASN A 208 -35.27 10.12 5.67
N ASP A 209 -35.85 10.03 4.48
CA ASP A 209 -36.37 8.80 3.86
C ASP A 209 -35.36 8.09 2.96
N MET A 210 -34.11 8.56 2.94
CA MET A 210 -33.04 8.03 2.12
C MET A 210 -31.95 7.35 2.97
N PHE A 211 -31.62 6.11 2.61
CA PHE A 211 -30.44 5.43 3.16
C PHE A 211 -29.27 5.55 2.17
N CYS A 212 -28.25 6.31 2.56
CA CYS A 212 -27.02 6.50 1.79
C CYS A 212 -25.97 5.45 2.20
N VAL A 213 -25.39 4.75 1.24
CA VAL A 213 -24.22 3.87 1.41
C VAL A 213 -23.09 4.34 0.51
N TYR A 214 -21.88 4.39 1.02
CA TYR A 214 -20.69 4.83 0.29
C TYR A 214 -19.65 3.72 0.29
N GLU A 215 -19.10 3.44 -0.90
CA GLU A 215 -17.96 2.55 -1.10
C GLU A 215 -16.73 3.43 -1.35
N LEU A 216 -15.77 3.44 -0.42
CA LEU A 216 -14.60 4.32 -0.45
C LEU A 216 -13.40 3.57 -1.04
N LYS A 217 -12.65 4.21 -1.94
CA LYS A 217 -11.34 3.69 -2.38
C LYS A 217 -10.26 4.76 -2.32
N ASP A 218 -9.12 4.43 -1.70
CA ASP A 218 -7.91 5.23 -1.78
C ASP A 218 -7.23 5.04 -3.14
N CYS A 219 -7.43 6.00 -4.02
CA CYS A 219 -6.77 6.03 -5.33
C CYS A 219 -5.52 6.92 -5.36
N ILE A 220 -5.10 7.53 -4.25
CA ILE A 220 -3.83 8.27 -4.19
C ILE A 220 -2.67 7.28 -4.08
N ASN A 221 -2.82 6.24 -3.25
CA ASN A 221 -1.75 5.29 -2.96
C ASN A 221 -1.91 3.91 -3.61
N SER A 222 -3.00 3.73 -4.36
CA SER A 222 -3.28 2.49 -5.08
C SER A 222 -3.84 2.76 -6.46
N ASP A 223 -3.51 1.87 -7.41
CA ASP A 223 -4.16 1.81 -8.72
C ASP A 223 -5.45 0.97 -8.65
N ASN A 224 -6.10 0.92 -7.49
CA ASN A 224 -7.33 0.15 -7.24
C ASN A 224 -8.54 0.80 -7.93
N THR A 225 -8.48 0.84 -9.25
CA THR A 225 -9.52 1.33 -10.15
C THR A 225 -10.26 0.16 -10.79
N HIS A 226 -10.43 -0.95 -10.05
CA HIS A 226 -11.10 -2.15 -10.55
C HIS A 226 -12.59 -1.88 -10.81
N VAL A 227 -13.16 -2.54 -11.82
CA VAL A 227 -14.59 -2.51 -12.13
C VAL A 227 -15.42 -3.12 -11.01
N GLY A 228 -14.82 -3.98 -10.19
CA GLY A 228 -15.45 -4.60 -9.03
C GLY A 228 -16.03 -3.64 -7.99
N ILE A 229 -15.61 -2.36 -7.95
CA ILE A 229 -16.22 -1.35 -7.07
C ILE A 229 -17.72 -1.15 -7.35
N ILE A 230 -18.13 -1.18 -8.62
CA ILE A 230 -19.55 -1.11 -9.01
C ILE A 230 -20.30 -2.32 -8.45
N THR A 231 -19.72 -3.50 -8.66
CA THR A 231 -20.34 -4.76 -8.29
C THR A 231 -20.54 -4.87 -6.79
N GLU A 232 -19.54 -4.47 -6.01
CA GLU A 232 -19.61 -4.42 -4.55
C GLU A 232 -20.69 -3.45 -4.06
N LEU A 233 -20.67 -2.22 -4.57
CA LEU A 233 -21.66 -1.21 -4.20
C LEU A 233 -23.09 -1.65 -4.56
N MET A 234 -23.28 -2.28 -5.73
CA MET A 234 -24.56 -2.85 -6.13
C MET A 234 -25.04 -3.96 -5.19
N PHE A 235 -24.14 -4.83 -4.74
CA PHE A 235 -24.48 -5.87 -3.76
C PHE A 235 -24.95 -5.25 -2.45
N TYR A 236 -24.21 -4.27 -1.91
CA TYR A 236 -24.59 -3.59 -0.66
C TYR A 236 -25.91 -2.83 -0.79
N ALA A 237 -26.12 -2.12 -1.89
CA ALA A 237 -27.37 -1.42 -2.14
C ALA A 237 -28.58 -2.37 -2.22
N ASN A 238 -28.42 -3.54 -2.86
CA ASN A 238 -29.48 -4.55 -2.93
C ASN A 238 -29.79 -5.21 -1.58
N VAL A 239 -28.76 -5.47 -0.76
CA VAL A 239 -28.95 -5.95 0.62
C VAL A 239 -29.77 -4.94 1.42
N LEU A 240 -29.41 -3.65 1.35
CA LEU A 240 -30.10 -2.58 2.06
C LEU A 240 -31.53 -2.37 1.57
N HIS A 241 -31.74 -2.37 0.25
CA HIS A 241 -33.09 -2.30 -0.34
C HIS A 241 -33.99 -3.43 0.19
N ARG A 242 -33.47 -4.66 0.24
CA ARG A 242 -34.23 -5.83 0.71
C ARG A 242 -34.44 -5.88 2.22
N LEU A 243 -33.54 -5.27 2.98
CA LEU A 243 -33.66 -5.12 4.43
C LEU A 243 -34.67 -4.03 4.80
N LEU A 244 -34.57 -2.85 4.16
CA LEU A 244 -35.24 -1.63 4.61
C LEU A 244 -36.56 -1.37 3.89
N ILE A 245 -36.69 -1.80 2.63
CA ILE A 245 -37.82 -1.44 1.76
C ILE A 245 -38.71 -2.66 1.50
N THR A 246 -38.17 -3.78 1.02
CA THR A 246 -39.00 -4.96 0.66
C THR A 246 -39.21 -5.97 1.78
N ASN A 247 -38.38 -5.91 2.84
CA ASN A 247 -38.43 -6.82 3.99
C ASN A 247 -38.18 -8.32 3.63
N GLU A 248 -37.51 -8.57 2.50
CA GLU A 248 -37.03 -9.90 2.08
C GLU A 248 -35.83 -10.39 2.91
N ILE A 249 -35.03 -9.45 3.43
CA ILE A 249 -33.93 -9.71 4.36
C ILE A 249 -34.30 -9.16 5.72
N LYS A 250 -33.94 -9.88 6.79
CA LYS A 250 -34.23 -9.47 8.16
C LYS A 250 -33.00 -9.51 9.05
N TYR A 251 -32.98 -8.69 10.08
CA TYR A 251 -32.13 -8.98 11.23
C TYR A 251 -32.71 -10.14 12.04
N PRO A 252 -31.86 -10.92 12.73
CA PRO A 252 -32.37 -11.95 13.63
C PRO A 252 -33.06 -11.31 14.84
N HIS A 253 -34.05 -12.00 15.42
CA HIS A 253 -34.89 -11.46 16.49
C HIS A 253 -34.09 -10.94 17.70
N GLU A 254 -32.92 -11.51 17.99
CA GLU A 254 -32.05 -10.99 19.06
C GLU A 254 -31.50 -9.58 18.82
N ALA A 255 -31.61 -9.03 17.61
CA ALA A 255 -31.24 -7.66 17.29
C ALA A 255 -32.25 -6.64 17.88
N ASP A 256 -33.53 -7.02 18.02
CA ASP A 256 -34.61 -6.11 18.45
C ASP A 256 -34.36 -5.49 19.83
N LYS A 257 -33.64 -6.20 20.70
CA LYS A 257 -33.25 -5.68 22.03
C LYS A 257 -32.38 -4.42 21.94
N PHE A 258 -31.68 -4.19 20.83
CA PHE A 258 -30.86 -2.99 20.61
C PHE A 258 -31.67 -1.79 20.12
N ARG A 259 -32.97 -1.98 19.81
CA ARG A 259 -33.91 -0.89 19.61
C ARG A 259 -34.51 -0.40 20.93
N THR A 260 -34.63 -1.31 21.90
CA THR A 260 -35.29 -1.10 23.21
C THR A 260 -34.32 -1.17 24.38
N ASP A 261 -34.26 -2.29 25.11
CA ASP A 261 -33.68 -2.42 26.46
C ASP A 261 -32.14 -2.40 26.49
N LYS A 262 -31.49 -2.50 25.33
CA LYS A 262 -30.03 -2.45 25.17
C LYS A 262 -29.60 -1.41 24.15
N ARG A 263 -30.42 -0.38 23.93
CA ARG A 263 -30.17 0.66 22.93
C ARG A 263 -28.82 1.36 23.12
N GLU A 264 -28.46 1.68 24.36
CA GLU A 264 -27.15 2.27 24.69
C GLU A 264 -25.95 1.34 24.48
N LYS A 265 -26.18 0.05 24.22
CA LYS A 265 -25.15 -0.94 23.90
C LYS A 265 -25.11 -1.27 22.41
N ALA A 266 -25.98 -0.65 21.62
CA ALA A 266 -25.94 -0.79 20.18
C ALA A 266 -24.60 -0.26 19.65
N SER A 267 -24.05 -0.97 18.68
CA SER A 267 -22.76 -0.63 18.08
C SER A 267 -22.99 -0.15 16.66
N ARG A 268 -22.18 0.81 16.23
CA ARG A 268 -22.15 1.31 14.85
C ARG A 268 -23.53 1.73 14.32
N GLY A 269 -24.34 2.41 15.13
CA GLY A 269 -25.64 2.97 14.74
C GLY A 269 -26.74 1.95 14.43
N LEU A 270 -26.60 0.69 14.86
CA LEU A 270 -27.59 -0.37 14.62
C LEU A 270 -29.00 0.02 15.09
N GLU A 271 -29.11 0.72 16.22
CA GLU A 271 -30.37 1.21 16.77
C GLU A 271 -31.13 2.11 15.79
N LEU A 272 -30.42 2.93 15.01
CA LEU A 272 -31.00 3.83 14.02
C LEU A 272 -31.56 3.05 12.83
N ILE A 273 -30.87 1.98 12.43
CA ILE A 273 -31.32 1.09 11.36
C ILE A 273 -32.56 0.31 11.82
N LEU A 274 -32.58 -0.17 13.06
CA LEU A 274 -33.73 -0.88 13.63
C LEU A 274 -34.96 0.02 13.78
N ASP A 275 -34.77 1.28 14.18
CA ASP A 275 -35.85 2.28 14.18
C ASP A 275 -36.39 2.49 12.76
N ALA A 276 -35.51 2.66 11.78
CA ALA A 276 -35.92 2.86 10.38
C ALA A 276 -36.71 1.68 9.80
N ILE A 277 -36.34 0.44 10.14
CA ILE A 277 -37.10 -0.77 9.78
C ILE A 277 -38.47 -0.77 10.45
N HIS A 278 -38.53 -0.45 11.74
CA HIS A 278 -39.77 -0.46 12.51
C HIS A 278 -40.77 0.61 12.05
N GLU A 279 -40.26 1.79 11.73
CA GLU A 279 -41.06 2.95 11.30
C GLU A 279 -41.39 2.93 9.80
N HIS A 280 -40.79 2.01 9.04
CA HIS A 280 -40.86 1.98 7.57
C HIS A 280 -40.49 3.34 6.95
N SER A 281 -39.46 4.00 7.51
CA SER A 281 -39.14 5.38 7.18
C SER A 281 -38.31 5.53 5.90
N ILE A 282 -37.66 4.46 5.43
CA ILE A 282 -36.81 4.49 4.24
C ILE A 282 -37.61 4.08 3.01
N SER A 283 -37.58 4.93 1.99
CA SER A 283 -38.23 4.73 0.69
C SER A 283 -37.23 4.65 -0.47
N HIS A 284 -35.99 5.13 -0.26
CA HIS A 284 -34.95 5.17 -1.30
C HIS A 284 -33.58 4.73 -0.74
N ILE A 285 -32.79 4.06 -1.57
CA ILE A 285 -31.37 3.81 -1.32
C ILE A 285 -30.54 4.69 -2.25
N LYS A 286 -29.53 5.34 -1.71
CA LYS A 286 -28.51 6.08 -2.48
C LYS A 286 -27.16 5.40 -2.32
N ALA A 287 -26.59 4.93 -3.40
CA ALA A 287 -25.33 4.19 -3.42
C ALA A 287 -24.26 5.03 -4.12
N VAL A 288 -23.19 5.38 -3.40
CA VAL A 288 -22.17 6.33 -3.87
C VAL A 288 -20.82 5.64 -4.02
N LEU A 289 -20.26 5.71 -5.24
CA LEU A 289 -18.84 5.44 -5.48
C LEU A 289 -18.04 6.63 -4.98
N LEU A 290 -17.38 6.50 -3.82
CA LEU A 290 -16.60 7.56 -3.20
C LEU A 290 -15.12 7.38 -3.52
N THR A 291 -14.67 7.97 -4.61
CA THR A 291 -13.29 7.80 -5.08
C THR A 291 -12.86 8.92 -6.02
N ASP A 292 -11.57 9.25 -5.98
CA ASP A 292 -10.96 10.28 -6.83
C ASP A 292 -10.57 9.77 -8.23
N ARG A 293 -10.44 8.45 -8.42
CA ARG A 293 -10.12 7.86 -9.73
C ARG A 293 -11.01 6.63 -9.98
N LEU A 294 -11.61 6.57 -11.16
CA LEU A 294 -12.40 5.40 -11.60
C LEU A 294 -11.62 4.59 -12.64
N HIS A 295 -12.07 3.34 -12.87
CA HIS A 295 -11.61 2.55 -14.00
C HIS A 295 -11.78 3.35 -15.31
N PRO A 296 -10.84 3.31 -16.27
CA PRO A 296 -10.94 4.11 -17.50
C PRO A 296 -12.25 3.94 -18.28
N LEU A 297 -12.85 2.75 -18.25
CA LEU A 297 -14.14 2.50 -18.90
C LEU A 297 -15.31 3.13 -18.14
N ILE A 298 -15.26 3.11 -16.81
CA ILE A 298 -16.27 3.74 -15.97
C ILE A 298 -16.15 5.25 -16.11
N GLU A 299 -14.94 5.81 -16.00
CA GLU A 299 -14.69 7.25 -16.15
C GLU A 299 -15.19 7.77 -17.50
N TYR A 300 -14.89 7.06 -18.59
CA TYR A 300 -15.30 7.45 -19.94
C TYR A 300 -16.83 7.54 -20.10
N ALA A 301 -17.56 6.62 -19.48
CA ALA A 301 -19.01 6.48 -19.65
C ALA A 301 -19.82 6.86 -18.39
N LYS A 302 -19.21 7.54 -17.43
CA LYS A 302 -19.68 7.66 -16.05
C LYS A 302 -21.16 8.04 -15.91
N GLU A 303 -21.56 9.14 -16.53
CA GLU A 303 -22.93 9.67 -16.41
C GLU A 303 -23.97 8.71 -17.02
N GLN A 304 -23.67 8.16 -18.20
CA GLN A 304 -24.55 7.19 -18.86
C GLN A 304 -24.65 5.90 -18.02
N LEU A 305 -23.51 5.39 -17.58
CA LEU A 305 -23.40 4.15 -16.81
C LEU A 305 -24.18 4.24 -15.49
N LEU A 306 -23.97 5.29 -14.70
CA LEU A 306 -24.67 5.51 -13.43
C LEU A 306 -26.16 5.76 -13.63
N GLY A 307 -26.52 6.44 -14.73
CA GLY A 307 -27.90 6.61 -15.17
C GLY A 307 -28.58 5.26 -15.46
N GLU A 308 -27.96 4.41 -16.29
CA GLU A 308 -28.47 3.07 -16.62
C GLU A 308 -28.61 2.16 -15.40
N MET A 309 -27.65 2.21 -14.47
CA MET A 309 -27.72 1.49 -13.19
C MET A 309 -28.92 1.95 -12.33
N SER A 310 -29.30 3.22 -12.41
CA SER A 310 -30.37 3.80 -11.60
C SER A 310 -31.78 3.62 -12.19
N ILE A 311 -31.93 2.99 -13.37
CA ILE A 311 -33.22 2.75 -14.05
C ILE A 311 -33.85 1.41 -13.64
N GLY A 312 -33.19 0.62 -12.80
CA GLY A 312 -33.72 -0.66 -12.32
C GLY A 312 -35.07 -0.57 -11.58
N MET A 313 -35.72 -1.71 -11.40
CA MET A 313 -36.99 -1.80 -10.67
C MET A 313 -36.87 -1.47 -9.17
N ALA A 314 -35.70 -1.65 -8.58
CA ALA A 314 -35.40 -1.30 -7.21
C ALA A 314 -35.23 0.22 -7.05
N ALA A 315 -35.69 0.77 -5.93
CA ALA A 315 -35.56 2.19 -5.60
C ALA A 315 -34.12 2.55 -5.16
N ILE A 316 -33.14 2.31 -6.04
CA ILE A 316 -31.71 2.51 -5.80
C ILE A 316 -31.16 3.51 -6.80
N LYS A 317 -30.60 4.61 -6.31
CA LYS A 317 -29.88 5.59 -7.11
C LYS A 317 -28.37 5.40 -6.95
N PHE A 318 -27.64 5.32 -8.06
CA PHE A 318 -26.19 5.23 -8.08
C PHE A 318 -25.55 6.57 -8.46
N GLU A 319 -24.53 6.99 -7.72
CA GLU A 319 -23.79 8.23 -7.96
C GLU A 319 -22.28 8.05 -7.79
N HIS A 320 -21.50 8.99 -8.31
CA HIS A 320 -20.06 9.13 -8.06
C HIS A 320 -19.79 10.45 -7.34
N SER A 321 -18.89 10.43 -6.36
CA SER A 321 -18.37 11.62 -5.71
C SER A 321 -16.89 11.42 -5.38
N THR A 322 -16.12 12.50 -5.40
CA THR A 322 -14.78 12.53 -4.81
C THR A 322 -14.87 12.85 -3.32
N VAL A 323 -13.81 12.58 -2.56
CA VAL A 323 -13.76 12.98 -1.14
C VAL A 323 -13.82 14.51 -1.02
N LEU A 324 -13.13 15.22 -1.92
CA LEU A 324 -13.11 16.68 -1.97
C LEU A 324 -14.48 17.30 -2.31
N GLN A 325 -15.32 16.59 -3.07
CA GLN A 325 -16.70 16.99 -3.32
C GLN A 325 -17.60 16.74 -2.11
N LEU A 326 -17.30 15.71 -1.32
CA LEU A 326 -18.10 15.32 -0.16
C LEU A 326 -17.82 16.20 1.07
N MET A 327 -16.57 16.56 1.34
CA MET A 327 -16.16 17.26 2.57
C MET A 327 -15.09 18.34 2.33
N PRO A 328 -14.98 19.36 3.22
CA PRO A 328 -13.96 20.41 3.12
C PRO A 328 -12.53 19.85 3.08
N ALA A 329 -11.66 20.47 2.28
CA ALA A 329 -10.28 20.03 2.05
C ALA A 329 -9.44 19.99 3.35
N GLU A 330 -9.72 20.89 4.29
CA GLU A 330 -8.99 21.02 5.56
C GLU A 330 -9.22 19.83 6.50
N LEU A 331 -10.31 19.09 6.28
CA LEU A 331 -10.64 17.89 7.05
C LEU A 331 -10.08 16.61 6.41
N ILE A 332 -9.56 16.69 5.18
CA ILE A 332 -8.97 15.55 4.50
C ILE A 332 -7.57 15.32 5.10
N PRO A 333 -7.27 14.11 5.61
CA PRO A 333 -5.95 13.80 6.13
C PRO A 333 -4.88 14.04 5.06
N ALA A 334 -3.74 14.63 5.46
CA ALA A 334 -2.59 14.70 4.59
C ALA A 334 -1.94 13.31 4.45
N PRO A 335 -1.55 12.87 3.24
CA PRO A 335 -0.83 11.62 3.05
C PRO A 335 0.53 11.67 3.76
N THR A 336 1.00 10.52 4.22
CA THR A 336 2.34 10.38 4.80
C THR A 336 3.42 10.57 3.74
N TYR A 337 4.65 10.89 4.16
CA TYR A 337 5.76 11.03 3.22
C TYR A 337 6.01 9.75 2.40
N LYS A 338 5.89 8.58 3.04
CA LYS A 338 6.03 7.29 2.36
C LYS A 338 4.98 7.06 1.28
N GLU A 339 3.74 7.46 1.54
CA GLU A 339 2.62 7.38 0.60
C GLU A 339 2.84 8.29 -0.61
N LEU A 340 3.23 9.55 -0.37
CA LEU A 340 3.61 10.49 -1.43
C LEU A 340 4.73 9.94 -2.32
N GLN A 341 5.78 9.38 -1.71
CA GLN A 341 6.86 8.75 -2.46
C GLN A 341 6.41 7.48 -3.19
N GLY A 342 5.50 6.69 -2.61
CA GLY A 342 4.89 5.54 -3.28
C GLY A 342 4.18 5.94 -4.58
N ALA A 343 3.34 6.98 -4.52
CA ALA A 343 2.66 7.52 -5.70
C ALA A 343 3.66 8.09 -6.72
N GLN A 344 4.71 8.79 -6.26
CA GLN A 344 5.77 9.28 -7.14
C GLN A 344 6.51 8.14 -7.84
N GLN A 345 6.84 7.04 -7.15
CA GLN A 345 7.54 5.91 -7.79
C GLN A 345 6.69 5.19 -8.84
N ILE A 346 5.36 5.17 -8.69
CA ILE A 346 4.45 4.67 -9.75
C ILE A 346 4.59 5.55 -10.99
N ARG A 347 4.54 6.88 -10.83
CA ARG A 347 4.74 7.84 -11.93
C ARG A 347 6.10 7.66 -12.57
N VAL A 348 7.16 7.50 -11.78
CA VAL A 348 8.54 7.27 -12.26
C VAL A 348 8.60 6.03 -13.13
N LEU A 349 8.04 4.89 -12.69
CA LEU A 349 7.99 3.66 -13.50
C LEU A 349 7.27 3.86 -14.84
N GLN A 350 6.24 4.71 -14.87
CA GLN A 350 5.44 4.96 -16.07
C GLN A 350 6.04 5.97 -17.03
N THR A 351 6.86 6.91 -16.55
CA THR A 351 7.24 8.11 -17.30
C THR A 351 8.74 8.26 -17.51
N LEU A 352 9.56 7.74 -16.61
CA LEU A 352 11.00 7.96 -16.65
C LEU A 352 11.65 7.02 -17.69
N PRO A 353 12.41 7.52 -18.68
CA PRO A 353 12.92 6.71 -19.80
C PRO A 353 13.77 5.50 -19.38
N GLN A 354 14.45 5.59 -18.24
CA GLN A 354 15.29 4.55 -17.66
C GLN A 354 14.48 3.30 -17.25
N PHE A 355 13.16 3.42 -17.14
CA PHE A 355 12.21 2.34 -16.83
C PHE A 355 11.35 1.94 -18.04
N ASN A 356 11.73 2.32 -19.27
CA ASN A 356 10.98 1.91 -20.46
C ASN A 356 10.89 0.38 -20.58
N GLY A 357 9.66 -0.13 -20.66
CA GLY A 357 9.38 -1.58 -20.68
C GLY A 357 9.42 -2.25 -19.31
N VAL A 358 9.69 -1.51 -18.24
CA VAL A 358 9.63 -1.99 -16.86
C VAL A 358 8.22 -1.82 -16.30
N LYS A 359 7.71 -2.86 -15.65
CA LYS A 359 6.37 -2.84 -15.06
C LYS A 359 6.42 -2.89 -13.54
N GLY A 360 5.46 -2.21 -12.94
CA GLY A 360 5.14 -2.32 -11.52
C GLY A 360 4.18 -3.49 -11.24
N GLY A 361 3.92 -3.77 -9.96
CA GLY A 361 3.02 -4.86 -9.55
C GLY A 361 3.73 -6.13 -9.08
N GLY A 362 5.06 -6.08 -8.90
CA GLY A 362 5.85 -7.19 -8.38
C GLY A 362 5.46 -7.62 -6.96
N THR A 363 5.94 -8.81 -6.58
CA THR A 363 5.56 -9.45 -5.32
C THR A 363 6.53 -9.07 -4.20
N TRP A 364 6.01 -8.80 -3.00
CA TRP A 364 6.82 -8.52 -1.81
C TRP A 364 6.33 -9.27 -0.58
N LYS A 365 7.29 -9.79 0.19
CA LYS A 365 7.01 -10.54 1.40
C LYS A 365 6.93 -9.61 2.62
N ALA A 366 5.71 -9.35 3.05
CA ALA A 366 5.34 -8.65 4.27
C ALA A 366 5.12 -9.67 5.40
N GLY A 367 6.12 -9.91 6.25
CA GLY A 367 6.07 -10.97 7.25
C GLY A 367 5.82 -12.36 6.62
N LEU A 368 4.66 -12.95 6.90
CA LEU A 368 4.24 -14.27 6.39
C LEU A 368 3.46 -14.22 5.07
N GLN A 369 3.21 -13.03 4.52
CA GLN A 369 2.30 -12.85 3.39
C GLN A 369 3.00 -12.19 2.21
N ASN A 370 2.64 -12.64 1.02
CA ASN A 370 3.02 -11.99 -0.23
C ASN A 370 1.96 -10.94 -0.60
N ILE A 371 2.40 -9.71 -0.83
CA ILE A 371 1.56 -8.62 -1.32
C ILE A 371 2.11 -8.12 -2.64
N GLN A 372 1.23 -7.67 -3.54
CA GLN A 372 1.61 -7.01 -4.77
C GLN A 372 1.36 -5.51 -4.64
N LEU A 373 2.34 -4.71 -5.04
CA LEU A 373 2.30 -3.27 -4.92
C LEU A 373 2.72 -2.64 -6.27
N PRO A 374 2.02 -1.60 -6.75
CA PRO A 374 2.27 -1.02 -8.07
C PRO A 374 3.65 -0.37 -8.20
N TYR A 375 4.27 0.07 -7.10
CA TYR A 375 5.64 0.61 -7.10
C TYR A 375 6.73 -0.46 -6.86
N ILE A 376 6.40 -1.75 -6.93
CA ILE A 376 7.39 -2.82 -6.89
C ILE A 376 7.59 -3.34 -8.29
N ILE A 377 8.83 -3.34 -8.75
CA ILE A 377 9.21 -3.84 -10.07
C ILE A 377 8.88 -5.33 -10.16
N GLU A 378 8.29 -5.75 -11.29
CA GLU A 378 7.99 -7.16 -11.58
C GLU A 378 9.24 -8.04 -11.46
N ASP A 379 9.00 -9.28 -10.99
CA ASP A 379 10.05 -10.27 -10.76
C ASP A 379 10.86 -10.52 -12.05
N GLY A 380 12.19 -10.55 -11.93
CA GLY A 380 13.14 -10.69 -13.05
C GLY A 380 13.63 -9.38 -13.68
N GLN A 381 13.08 -8.22 -13.29
CA GLN A 381 13.52 -6.90 -13.77
C GLN A 381 14.14 -6.03 -12.68
N GLU A 382 14.40 -6.58 -11.49
CA GLU A 382 14.75 -5.83 -10.28
C GLU A 382 16.07 -5.05 -10.39
N ALA A 383 17.02 -5.53 -11.21
CA ALA A 383 18.27 -4.83 -11.47
C ALA A 383 18.07 -3.44 -12.09
N THR A 384 16.92 -3.20 -12.75
CA THR A 384 16.57 -1.87 -13.29
C THR A 384 16.34 -0.83 -12.19
N ASN A 385 16.12 -1.26 -10.94
CA ASN A 385 16.04 -0.38 -9.78
C ASN A 385 17.36 0.37 -9.48
N ILE A 386 18.49 -0.10 -10.02
CA ILE A 386 19.77 0.60 -9.95
C ILE A 386 19.95 1.50 -11.18
N TYR A 387 20.48 2.71 -10.93
CA TYR A 387 20.78 3.71 -11.96
C TYR A 387 21.65 3.09 -13.08
N PRO A 388 21.28 3.24 -14.38
CA PRO A 388 21.90 2.48 -15.46
C PRO A 388 23.43 2.56 -15.53
N SER A 389 24.04 3.71 -15.25
CA SER A 389 25.50 3.87 -15.42
C SER A 389 26.34 3.16 -14.35
N ILE A 390 25.74 2.76 -13.23
CA ILE A 390 26.41 2.09 -12.11
C ILE A 390 25.95 0.65 -11.89
N ARG A 391 24.92 0.19 -12.61
CA ARG A 391 24.17 -1.03 -12.32
C ARG A 391 25.06 -2.26 -12.16
N GLU A 392 25.82 -2.60 -13.18
CA GLU A 392 26.66 -3.79 -13.19
C GLU A 392 27.76 -3.69 -12.13
N ALA A 393 28.36 -2.51 -11.99
CA ALA A 393 29.44 -2.27 -11.03
C ALA A 393 28.96 -2.36 -9.57
N ALA A 394 27.78 -1.82 -9.27
CA ALA A 394 27.18 -1.86 -7.93
C ALA A 394 26.78 -3.30 -7.54
N ILE A 395 26.13 -4.02 -8.45
CA ILE A 395 25.77 -5.44 -8.23
C ILE A 395 27.03 -6.28 -7.99
N GLU A 396 28.08 -6.06 -8.79
CA GLU A 396 29.34 -6.78 -8.62
C GLU A 396 30.06 -6.43 -7.31
N TYR A 397 30.05 -5.15 -6.91
CA TYR A 397 30.61 -4.71 -5.63
C TYR A 397 29.92 -5.40 -4.45
N PHE A 398 28.59 -5.42 -4.42
CA PHE A 398 27.82 -6.08 -3.36
C PHE A 398 28.13 -7.57 -3.31
N ARG A 399 28.20 -8.22 -4.48
CA ARG A 399 28.58 -9.64 -4.60
C ARG A 399 29.97 -9.93 -4.04
N LYS A 400 30.98 -9.18 -4.49
CA LYS A 400 32.39 -9.39 -4.10
C LYS A 400 32.60 -9.20 -2.61
N ASN A 401 31.89 -8.24 -2.02
CA ASN A 401 31.98 -7.90 -0.60
C ASN A 401 30.99 -8.67 0.29
N GLY A 402 30.21 -9.58 -0.28
CA GLY A 402 29.26 -10.43 0.48
C GLY A 402 28.14 -9.64 1.14
N ILE A 403 27.76 -8.51 0.54
CA ILE A 403 26.71 -7.62 1.03
C ILE A 403 25.36 -8.11 0.50
N GLY A 404 24.40 -8.27 1.41
CA GLY A 404 23.04 -8.67 1.05
C GLY A 404 22.22 -7.49 0.55
N TRP A 405 21.46 -7.70 -0.52
CA TRP A 405 20.40 -6.77 -0.91
C TRP A 405 19.19 -6.93 0.00
N TRP A 406 18.57 -5.82 0.39
CA TRP A 406 17.42 -5.82 1.29
C TRP A 406 16.24 -6.62 0.72
N LYS A 407 15.81 -7.68 1.44
CA LYS A 407 14.63 -8.51 1.11
C LYS A 407 14.59 -9.03 -0.35
N SER A 408 15.72 -9.46 -0.92
CA SER A 408 15.83 -9.98 -2.31
C SER A 408 15.24 -11.40 -2.55
N HIS A 409 14.20 -11.81 -1.81
CA HIS A 409 13.52 -13.12 -1.96
C HIS A 409 14.46 -14.34 -2.01
N ASP A 410 15.45 -14.40 -1.13
CA ASP A 410 16.44 -15.48 -1.04
C ASP A 410 17.29 -15.69 -2.32
N ALA A 411 17.14 -14.83 -3.34
CA ALA A 411 18.00 -14.81 -4.51
C ALA A 411 19.33 -14.16 -4.14
N ILE A 412 20.41 -14.93 -4.28
CA ILE A 412 21.77 -14.45 -4.03
C ILE A 412 22.08 -13.38 -5.09
N ASN A 413 22.35 -12.16 -4.62
CA ASN A 413 22.90 -11.05 -5.41
C ASN A 413 21.96 -10.40 -6.45
N ILE A 414 20.66 -10.37 -6.20
CA ILE A 414 19.71 -9.57 -6.99
C ILE A 414 19.28 -8.35 -6.16
N PRO A 415 19.37 -7.11 -6.67
CA PRO A 415 18.83 -5.94 -5.99
C PRO A 415 17.34 -6.10 -5.71
N THR A 416 16.83 -5.43 -4.68
CA THR A 416 15.38 -5.41 -4.45
C THR A 416 14.65 -4.67 -5.56
N GLY A 417 13.51 -5.19 -6.01
CA GLY A 417 12.60 -4.47 -6.92
C GLY A 417 11.76 -3.39 -6.22
N HIS A 418 11.90 -3.23 -4.89
CA HIS A 418 11.12 -2.27 -4.14
C HIS A 418 11.64 -0.84 -4.37
N MET A 419 10.87 0.00 -5.08
CA MET A 419 11.30 1.35 -5.48
C MET A 419 11.53 2.30 -4.29
N LEU A 420 10.89 2.04 -3.15
CA LEU A 420 11.09 2.81 -1.91
C LEU A 420 12.22 2.29 -0.99
N SER A 421 13.17 1.52 -1.53
CA SER A 421 14.29 1.00 -0.74
C SER A 421 15.34 2.08 -0.47
N SER A 422 15.67 2.32 0.80
CA SER A 422 16.73 3.25 1.19
C SER A 422 18.12 2.74 0.81
N GLN A 423 18.35 1.42 0.85
CA GLN A 423 19.59 0.83 0.34
C GLN A 423 19.80 1.14 -1.14
N ILE A 424 18.75 1.01 -1.97
CA ILE A 424 18.80 1.37 -3.39
C ILE A 424 18.98 2.88 -3.57
N SER A 425 18.28 3.70 -2.78
CA SER A 425 18.43 5.14 -2.79
C SER A 425 19.87 5.55 -2.48
N CYS A 426 20.44 5.06 -1.38
CA CYS A 426 21.83 5.29 -0.98
C CYS A 426 22.83 4.90 -2.08
N VAL A 427 22.69 3.70 -2.66
CA VAL A 427 23.54 3.23 -3.77
C VAL A 427 23.43 4.15 -4.99
N ASN A 428 22.23 4.53 -5.41
CA ASN A 428 22.05 5.39 -6.58
C ASN A 428 22.61 6.80 -6.39
N HIS A 429 22.65 7.30 -5.15
CA HIS A 429 23.23 8.61 -4.85
C HIS A 429 24.76 8.55 -4.71
N LEU A 430 25.30 7.57 -3.99
CA LEU A 430 26.71 7.59 -3.56
C LEU A 430 27.63 6.71 -4.40
N PHE A 431 27.13 5.61 -5.00
CA PHE A 431 27.97 4.71 -5.79
C PHE A 431 28.61 5.35 -7.03
N PRO A 432 27.99 6.36 -7.70
CA PRO A 432 28.65 7.08 -8.79
C PRO A 432 30.04 7.61 -8.43
N PHE A 433 30.29 7.92 -7.16
CA PHE A 433 31.56 8.48 -6.70
C PHE A 433 32.59 7.47 -6.19
N MET A 434 32.36 6.17 -6.43
CA MET A 434 33.24 5.10 -5.94
C MET A 434 34.68 5.17 -6.44
N LYS A 435 34.87 5.64 -7.68
CA LYS A 435 36.18 5.61 -8.34
C LYS A 435 37.05 6.80 -7.89
N GLY A 436 38.36 6.60 -7.82
CA GLY A 436 39.29 7.65 -7.40
C GLY A 436 39.27 8.94 -8.24
N GLU A 437 38.82 8.88 -9.50
CA GLU A 437 38.60 10.06 -10.35
C GLU A 437 37.50 10.99 -9.81
N GLU A 438 36.58 10.46 -9.00
CA GLU A 438 35.45 11.16 -8.40
C GLU A 438 35.74 11.77 -7.03
N SER A 439 36.98 11.63 -6.52
CA SER A 439 37.35 12.15 -5.20
C SER A 439 37.13 13.66 -5.09
N SER A 440 37.34 14.41 -6.17
CA SER A 440 37.12 15.87 -6.18
C SER A 440 35.65 16.24 -5.98
N ALA A 441 34.71 15.47 -6.56
CA ALA A 441 33.28 15.66 -6.38
C ALA A 441 32.84 15.33 -4.95
N LEU A 442 33.38 14.26 -4.35
CA LEU A 442 33.10 13.94 -2.94
C LEU A 442 33.65 14.98 -1.98
N LEU A 443 34.85 15.50 -2.20
CA LEU A 443 35.39 16.60 -1.40
C LEU A 443 34.52 17.84 -1.50
N LEU A 444 34.00 18.13 -2.69
CA LEU A 444 33.07 19.25 -2.89
C LEU A 444 31.77 19.04 -2.10
N ILE A 445 31.17 17.84 -2.16
CA ILE A 445 29.99 17.48 -1.37
C ILE A 445 30.26 17.66 0.12
N LEU A 446 31.30 17.00 0.65
CA LEU A 446 31.62 16.99 2.07
C LEU A 446 31.99 18.36 2.64
N ASN A 447 32.65 19.21 1.87
CA ASN A 447 33.01 20.57 2.31
C ASN A 447 31.85 21.56 2.20
N SER A 448 30.78 21.24 1.46
CA SER A 448 29.64 22.14 1.28
C SER A 448 28.61 22.10 2.41
N ILE A 449 28.46 20.95 3.08
CA ILE A 449 27.40 20.69 4.06
C ILE A 449 27.82 21.00 5.52
N GLN A 450 29.05 21.45 5.74
CA GLN A 450 29.62 21.62 7.08
C GLN A 450 30.84 22.56 7.10
N HIS A 451 31.19 23.05 8.28
CA HIS A 451 32.32 23.97 8.50
C HIS A 451 33.33 23.50 9.55
N LYS A 452 33.15 22.31 10.14
CA LYS A 452 34.02 21.75 11.19
C LYS A 452 35.37 21.32 10.65
N TYR A 453 35.39 20.72 9.46
CA TYR A 453 36.58 20.17 8.83
C TYR A 453 36.75 20.75 7.42
N HIS A 454 38.00 20.95 7.02
CA HIS A 454 38.33 21.19 5.62
C HIS A 454 39.01 19.95 5.04
N PHE A 455 38.25 19.14 4.30
CA PHE A 455 38.75 17.91 3.69
C PHE A 455 39.55 18.22 2.43
N THR A 456 40.72 17.60 2.30
CA THR A 456 41.66 17.82 1.19
C THR A 456 41.96 16.56 0.39
N SER A 457 41.70 15.38 0.95
CA SER A 457 41.90 14.10 0.26
C SER A 457 40.89 13.05 0.72
N ILE A 458 40.48 12.18 -0.21
CA ILE A 458 39.72 10.96 0.09
C ILE A 458 40.72 9.82 0.23
N LEU A 459 40.61 9.08 1.32
CA LEU A 459 41.45 7.94 1.64
C LEU A 459 40.71 6.64 1.27
N PRO A 460 41.42 5.61 0.78
CA PRO A 460 40.80 4.33 0.50
C PRO A 460 40.31 3.68 1.80
N ASN A 461 39.12 3.09 1.76
CA ASN A 461 38.60 2.33 2.89
C ASN A 461 39.34 0.98 3.02
N PRO A 462 39.83 0.58 4.21
CA PRO A 462 40.57 -0.67 4.37
C PRO A 462 39.69 -1.92 4.53
N LEU A 463 38.36 -1.79 4.62
CA LEU A 463 37.46 -2.94 4.82
C LEU A 463 37.21 -3.72 3.52
N ASP A 464 37.11 -3.02 2.39
CA ASP A 464 36.83 -3.66 1.11
C ASP A 464 38.00 -4.53 0.66
N LYS A 465 37.72 -5.51 -0.19
CA LYS A 465 38.78 -6.31 -0.81
C LYS A 465 39.59 -5.40 -1.73
N ASN A 466 40.91 -5.57 -1.77
CA ASN A 466 41.84 -4.71 -2.52
C ASN A 466 41.43 -4.44 -3.99
N ASP A 467 40.74 -5.36 -4.67
CA ASP A 467 40.25 -5.21 -6.05
C ASP A 467 38.89 -4.50 -6.17
N SER A 468 38.35 -4.01 -5.05
CA SER A 468 37.06 -3.34 -4.91
C SER A 468 37.11 -2.10 -4.02
N ASN A 469 38.30 -1.71 -3.53
CA ASN A 469 38.48 -0.50 -2.73
C ASN A 469 38.12 0.73 -3.55
N GLY A 470 37.31 1.60 -2.96
CA GLY A 470 36.90 2.87 -3.55
C GLY A 470 36.78 3.96 -2.49
N ASN A 471 36.20 5.08 -2.92
CA ASN A 471 35.99 6.25 -2.08
C ASN A 471 34.85 6.09 -1.06
N VAL A 472 33.91 5.19 -1.32
CA VAL A 472 32.74 4.93 -0.46
C VAL A 472 32.71 3.44 -0.10
N CYS A 473 32.36 3.12 1.14
CA CYS A 473 32.17 1.74 1.59
C CYS A 473 30.75 1.55 2.08
N PHE A 474 29.98 0.65 1.47
CA PHE A 474 28.56 0.44 1.83
C PHE A 474 28.39 -0.61 2.91
N GLU A 475 27.38 -0.49 3.77
CA GLU A 475 27.10 -1.50 4.81
C GLU A 475 28.33 -1.81 5.67
N PHE A 476 28.97 -0.74 6.16
CA PHE A 476 30.26 -0.80 6.84
C PHE A 476 30.13 -1.43 8.23
N VAL A 477 31.07 -2.33 8.54
CA VAL A 477 31.25 -2.95 9.85
C VAL A 477 32.73 -2.91 10.21
N TRP A 478 33.07 -2.89 11.50
CA TRP A 478 34.47 -2.99 11.92
C TRP A 478 34.60 -3.61 13.31
N LYS A 479 35.07 -4.87 13.35
CA LYS A 479 35.40 -5.58 14.60
C LYS A 479 34.28 -5.48 15.66
N ASN A 480 33.02 -5.48 15.24
CA ASN A 480 31.86 -5.26 16.10
C ASN A 480 31.80 -6.23 17.29
N ARG A 481 32.30 -7.47 17.14
CA ARG A 481 32.35 -8.44 18.24
C ARG A 481 33.24 -7.93 19.38
N SER A 482 34.43 -7.44 19.07
CA SER A 482 35.34 -6.93 20.09
C SER A 482 34.99 -5.52 20.55
N LEU A 483 34.61 -4.63 19.62
CA LEU A 483 34.37 -3.22 19.93
C LEU A 483 33.00 -3.01 20.58
N LEU A 484 31.95 -3.66 20.08
CA LEU A 484 30.57 -3.49 20.56
C LEU A 484 30.03 -4.67 21.38
N GLY A 485 30.72 -5.82 21.38
CA GLY A 485 30.21 -7.03 22.04
C GLY A 485 29.07 -7.70 21.24
N GLU A 486 28.91 -7.37 19.96
CA GLU A 486 27.88 -7.95 19.11
C GLU A 486 28.21 -9.40 18.74
N ARG A 487 27.19 -10.17 18.32
CA ARG A 487 27.37 -11.60 18.01
C ARG A 487 27.88 -11.86 16.61
N THR A 488 27.69 -10.92 15.68
CA THR A 488 28.00 -11.08 14.26
C THR A 488 28.66 -9.82 13.70
N GLU A 489 29.33 -9.97 12.55
CA GLU A 489 29.99 -8.89 11.80
C GLU A 489 29.63 -9.05 10.31
N LYS A 490 28.33 -9.25 10.04
CA LYS A 490 27.83 -9.47 8.69
C LYS A 490 27.29 -8.14 8.15
N ARG A 491 27.93 -7.59 7.12
CA ARG A 491 27.50 -6.35 6.43
C ARG A 491 26.02 -6.43 6.04
N GLY A 492 25.25 -5.44 6.43
CA GLY A 492 23.81 -5.34 6.16
C GLY A 492 22.91 -6.33 6.88
N ALA A 493 23.40 -7.06 7.89
CA ALA A 493 22.56 -8.01 8.63
C ALA A 493 23.03 -8.30 10.06
N MET A 494 22.08 -8.30 11.01
CA MET A 494 22.24 -8.88 12.36
C MET A 494 23.33 -8.25 13.26
N CYS A 495 23.91 -7.12 12.85
CA CYS A 495 24.91 -6.36 13.60
C CYS A 495 24.75 -4.86 13.31
N THR A 496 25.57 -4.01 13.95
CA THR A 496 25.64 -2.58 13.60
C THR A 496 26.32 -2.46 12.25
N SER A 497 25.55 -2.10 11.23
CA SER A 497 26.00 -1.79 9.88
C SER A 497 25.72 -0.32 9.64
N ILE A 498 26.65 0.41 9.02
CA ILE A 498 26.46 1.81 8.62
C ILE A 498 26.23 1.82 7.12
N ASP A 499 25.17 2.47 6.63
CA ASP A 499 24.76 2.38 5.22
C ASP A 499 25.89 2.73 4.24
N ALA A 500 26.62 3.80 4.52
CA ALA A 500 27.84 4.15 3.79
C ALA A 500 28.89 4.82 4.71
N VAL A 501 30.16 4.69 4.35
CA VAL A 501 31.29 5.34 5.03
C VAL A 501 32.24 5.93 4.01
N ILE A 502 32.63 7.19 4.23
CA ILE A 502 33.74 7.84 3.53
C ILE A 502 34.89 8.05 4.54
N TYR A 503 36.12 7.89 4.08
CA TYR A 503 37.31 8.13 4.89
C TYR A 503 38.13 9.24 4.25
N ALA A 504 38.43 10.31 4.99
CA ALA A 504 39.00 11.52 4.42
C ALA A 504 40.12 12.10 5.30
N GLU A 505 41.03 12.82 4.68
CA GLU A 505 42.08 13.58 5.35
C GLU A 505 41.80 15.08 5.28
N THR A 506 41.99 15.75 6.41
CA THR A 506 41.82 17.20 6.54
C THR A 506 43.11 17.96 6.22
N SER A 507 43.01 19.28 6.05
CA SER A 507 44.18 20.16 5.85
C SER A 507 45.18 20.15 7.02
N ASP A 508 44.76 19.74 8.23
CA ASP A 508 45.63 19.52 9.39
C ASP A 508 46.08 18.05 9.56
N SER A 509 45.99 17.27 8.48
CA SER A 509 46.44 15.87 8.39
C SER A 509 45.74 14.94 9.40
N LYS A 510 44.48 15.24 9.75
CA LYS A 510 43.63 14.35 10.56
C LYS A 510 42.83 13.44 9.65
N ARG A 511 42.78 12.16 10.02
CA ARG A 511 42.03 11.10 9.34
C ARG A 511 40.65 10.97 9.96
N ILE A 512 39.63 11.34 9.21
CA ILE A 512 38.26 11.47 9.68
C ILE A 512 37.42 10.35 9.05
N LEU A 513 36.74 9.59 9.91
CA LEU A 513 35.73 8.63 9.49
C LEU A 513 34.38 9.31 9.37
N ILE A 514 33.74 9.19 8.22
CA ILE A 514 32.49 9.89 7.90
C ILE A 514 31.39 8.83 7.69
N PRO A 515 30.74 8.36 8.77
CA PRO A 515 29.58 7.49 8.65
C PRO A 515 28.39 8.27 8.09
N ILE A 516 27.72 7.66 7.12
CA ILE A 516 26.54 8.18 6.45
C ILE A 516 25.42 7.18 6.67
N GLU A 517 24.40 7.59 7.42
CA GLU A 517 23.15 6.87 7.55
C GLU A 517 22.15 7.42 6.54
N TRP A 518 21.49 6.56 5.75
CA TRP A 518 20.64 6.98 4.64
C TRP A 518 19.21 6.50 4.82
N LYS A 519 18.31 7.46 5.07
CA LYS A 519 16.87 7.18 5.17
C LYS A 519 16.16 7.78 3.97
N TYR A 520 15.26 7.02 3.38
CA TYR A 520 14.39 7.48 2.31
C TYR A 520 12.97 7.67 2.82
N VAL A 521 12.24 6.59 3.09
CA VAL A 521 10.80 6.63 3.45
C VAL A 521 10.47 6.01 4.80
N GLU A 522 11.48 5.80 5.65
CA GLU A 522 11.33 5.15 6.94
C GLU A 522 10.35 5.90 7.83
N THR A 523 9.53 5.11 8.52
CA THR A 523 8.73 5.52 9.67
C THR A 523 8.89 4.43 10.72
N TYR A 524 8.96 4.82 11.99
CA TYR A 524 9.26 3.93 13.09
C TYR A 524 8.09 3.89 14.07
N GLU A 525 7.76 2.70 14.55
CA GLU A 525 6.76 2.51 15.62
C GLU A 525 7.41 2.59 17.01
N HIS A 526 8.60 3.19 17.10
CA HIS A 526 9.43 3.25 18.29
C HIS A 526 9.49 1.89 18.99
N LYS A 527 9.92 0.86 18.25
CA LYS A 527 10.03 -0.49 18.79
C LYS A 527 11.25 -0.55 19.71
N ARG A 528 11.04 -0.99 20.95
CA ARG A 528 12.15 -1.21 21.89
C ARG A 528 13.02 -2.37 21.45
N ALA A 529 14.33 -2.18 21.48
CA ALA A 529 15.29 -3.24 21.28
C ALA A 529 15.21 -4.29 22.42
N PRO A 530 15.54 -5.57 22.15
CA PRO A 530 15.61 -6.57 23.20
C PRO A 530 16.64 -6.19 24.28
N GLN A 531 16.30 -6.40 25.55
CA GLN A 531 17.15 -6.05 26.70
C GLN A 531 18.58 -6.61 26.56
N VAL A 532 18.69 -7.88 26.16
CA VAL A 532 19.98 -8.57 25.96
C VAL A 532 20.88 -7.89 24.91
N SER A 533 20.31 -7.10 24.01
CA SER A 533 21.06 -6.29 23.06
C SER A 533 21.40 -4.93 23.62
N ILE A 534 20.48 -4.30 24.37
CA ILE A 534 20.70 -3.02 25.06
C ILE A 534 21.87 -3.12 26.06
N ASP A 535 21.94 -4.18 26.87
CA ASP A 535 22.89 -4.34 27.98
C ASP A 535 24.37 -4.20 27.59
N ARG A 536 24.70 -4.27 26.30
CA ARG A 536 26.07 -4.15 25.78
C ARG A 536 26.55 -2.71 25.68
N TYR A 537 25.66 -1.73 25.47
CA TYR A 537 26.07 -0.40 25.05
C TYR A 537 26.30 0.63 26.17
N PRO A 538 25.53 0.66 27.28
CA PRO A 538 25.69 1.69 28.30
C PRO A 538 27.11 1.81 28.86
N SER A 539 27.79 0.68 29.10
CA SER A 539 29.17 0.65 29.64
C SER A 539 30.25 1.13 28.66
N ARG A 540 29.89 1.33 27.39
CA ARG A 540 30.79 1.82 26.33
C ARG A 540 30.74 3.33 26.16
N ILE A 541 29.82 4.01 26.86
CA ILE A 541 29.83 5.46 26.96
C ILE A 541 30.89 5.85 28.00
N HIS A 542 31.90 6.59 27.56
CA HIS A 542 33.00 7.04 28.39
C HIS A 542 32.96 8.55 28.59
N THR A 543 33.80 9.08 29.49
CA THR A 543 33.92 10.53 29.73
C THR A 543 34.22 11.31 28.44
N TYR A 544 34.93 10.67 27.49
CA TYR A 544 35.30 11.24 26.19
C TYR A 544 34.31 10.94 25.05
N SER A 545 33.25 10.16 25.30
CA SER A 545 32.17 9.96 24.31
C SER A 545 31.51 11.28 23.96
N ASN A 546 31.08 11.42 22.72
CA ASN A 546 30.21 12.51 22.31
C ASN A 546 28.79 12.33 22.86
N ILE A 547 28.33 11.11 23.05
CA ILE A 547 27.07 10.85 23.76
C ILE A 547 27.26 11.26 25.23
N LYS A 548 26.36 12.09 25.75
CA LYS A 548 26.41 12.62 27.12
C LYS A 548 26.37 11.52 28.17
N GLU A 549 25.32 10.71 28.10
CA GLU A 549 25.00 9.59 28.98
C GLU A 549 23.99 8.67 28.28
N TRP A 550 23.76 7.48 28.82
CA TRP A 550 22.72 6.58 28.31
C TRP A 550 21.34 7.14 28.65
N ASN A 551 20.47 7.26 27.65
CA ASN A 551 19.08 7.69 27.81
C ASN A 551 18.14 6.55 27.39
N GLU A 552 17.04 6.34 28.11
CA GLU A 552 16.06 5.29 27.79
C GLU A 552 15.49 5.42 26.36
N THR A 553 15.37 6.64 25.83
CA THR A 553 14.91 6.87 24.44
C THR A 553 15.84 6.23 23.40
N TYR A 554 17.12 6.01 23.72
CA TYR A 554 18.06 5.30 22.86
C TYR A 554 17.78 3.81 22.74
N GLU A 555 16.85 3.27 23.52
CA GLU A 555 16.48 1.85 23.44
C GLU A 555 15.44 1.58 22.35
N TYR A 556 14.99 2.63 21.66
CA TYR A 556 13.93 2.58 20.66
C TYR A 556 14.46 3.06 19.31
N ASP A 557 14.05 2.39 18.23
CA ASP A 557 14.33 2.88 16.88
C ASP A 557 13.62 4.23 16.63
N PRO A 558 14.22 5.16 15.85
CA PRO A 558 15.50 5.03 15.14
C PRO A 558 16.75 5.34 15.99
N LEU A 559 16.60 5.88 17.20
CA LEU A 559 17.72 6.36 18.01
C LEU A 559 18.68 5.25 18.41
N TYR A 560 18.15 4.05 18.63
CA TYR A 560 18.95 2.86 18.96
C TYR A 560 20.00 2.55 17.90
N GLU A 561 19.66 2.72 16.62
CA GLU A 561 20.57 2.50 15.51
C GLU A 561 21.71 3.54 15.51
N LEU A 562 21.36 4.84 15.58
CA LEU A 562 22.34 5.92 15.57
C LEU A 562 23.31 5.86 16.75
N VAL A 563 22.82 5.53 17.95
CA VAL A 563 23.67 5.38 19.14
C VAL A 563 24.69 4.28 18.93
N ARG A 564 24.29 3.14 18.36
CA ARG A 564 25.20 2.02 18.09
C ARG A 564 26.26 2.38 17.06
N GLN A 565 25.90 3.10 16.00
CA GLN A 565 26.84 3.55 14.98
C GLN A 565 27.85 4.56 15.53
N THR A 566 27.39 5.53 16.33
CA THR A 566 28.30 6.48 16.98
C THR A 566 29.23 5.78 17.96
N LEU A 567 28.73 4.83 18.76
CA LEU A 567 29.58 4.02 19.63
C LEU A 567 30.58 3.16 18.84
N LEU A 568 30.20 2.60 17.68
CA LEU A 568 31.11 1.86 16.82
C LEU A 568 32.30 2.74 16.41
N VAL A 569 31.99 3.91 15.88
CA VAL A 569 32.99 4.86 15.36
C VAL A 569 33.89 5.39 16.47
N GLU A 570 33.35 5.69 17.65
CA GLU A 570 34.14 6.08 18.82
C GLU A 570 35.09 4.97 19.27
N ASN A 571 34.62 3.72 19.31
CA ASN A 571 35.46 2.59 19.69
C ASN A 571 36.52 2.26 18.63
N ILE A 572 36.28 2.52 17.33
CA ILE A 572 37.32 2.43 16.30
C ILE A 572 38.45 3.42 16.62
N ILE A 573 38.11 4.67 16.91
CA ILE A 573 39.09 5.72 17.26
C ILE A 573 39.88 5.33 18.50
N TRP A 574 39.21 4.90 19.58
CA TRP A 574 39.90 4.55 20.83
C TRP A 574 40.70 3.26 20.76
N SER A 575 40.36 2.34 19.86
CA SER A 575 41.15 1.13 19.65
C SER A 575 42.55 1.42 19.12
N ASN A 576 42.77 2.61 18.55
CA ASN A 576 44.03 3.05 17.95
C ASN A 576 44.62 1.99 17.01
N ASP A 577 43.76 1.44 16.16
CA ASP A 577 44.08 0.35 15.24
C ASP A 577 45.12 0.81 14.22
N THR A 578 46.28 0.15 14.18
CA THR A 578 47.35 0.51 13.25
C THR A 578 47.02 0.17 11.80
N VAL A 579 46.07 -0.75 11.56
CA VAL A 579 45.58 -1.12 10.23
C VAL A 579 44.57 -0.09 9.71
N PHE A 580 43.81 0.53 10.61
CA PHE A 580 42.82 1.54 10.27
C PHE A 580 42.90 2.74 11.22
N PRO A 581 43.88 3.62 11.03
CA PRO A 581 44.14 4.71 11.97
C PRO A 581 43.15 5.86 11.80
N VAL A 582 42.21 6.02 12.73
CA VAL A 582 41.19 7.07 12.70
C VAL A 582 41.41 8.07 13.83
N ASP A 583 41.50 9.36 13.51
CA ASP A 583 41.70 10.43 14.49
C ASP A 583 40.38 10.97 15.05
N ASN A 584 39.34 11.05 14.22
CA ASN A 584 38.05 11.61 14.60
C ASN A 584 36.94 11.18 13.62
N TYR A 585 35.73 11.72 13.80
CA TYR A 585 34.60 11.44 12.93
C TYR A 585 33.70 12.64 12.66
N LEU A 586 32.86 12.48 11.63
CA LEU A 586 31.73 13.35 11.30
C LEU A 586 30.55 12.49 10.83
N HIS A 587 29.49 12.40 11.62
CA HIS A 587 28.32 11.58 11.29
C HIS A 587 27.31 12.39 10.48
N ILE A 588 26.95 11.89 9.29
CA ILE A 588 25.93 12.46 8.42
C ILE A 588 24.72 11.55 8.41
N ASN A 589 23.54 12.11 8.60
CA ASN A 589 22.27 11.42 8.45
C ASN A 589 21.48 12.08 7.31
N VAL A 590 21.25 11.33 6.24
CA VAL A 590 20.58 11.84 5.04
C VAL A 590 19.10 11.50 5.15
N ILE A 591 18.26 12.53 5.24
CA ILE A 591 16.81 12.40 5.43
C ILE A 591 16.11 13.45 4.56
N PRO A 592 15.18 13.06 3.67
CA PRO A 592 14.38 14.01 2.93
C PRO A 592 13.61 14.98 3.83
N ASN A 593 13.63 16.27 3.49
CA ASN A 593 12.90 17.33 4.20
C ASN A 593 11.39 17.08 4.27
N GLY A 594 10.84 16.33 3.31
CA GLY A 594 9.44 15.90 3.32
C GLY A 594 9.10 14.91 4.44
N ASN A 595 10.07 14.15 4.97
CA ASN A 595 9.86 13.18 6.04
C ASN A 595 9.91 13.85 7.43
N LYS A 596 8.93 14.71 7.71
CA LYS A 596 8.85 15.50 8.95
C LYS A 596 8.76 14.65 10.22
N GLU A 597 8.13 13.48 10.13
CA GLU A 597 8.00 12.54 11.25
C GLU A 597 9.39 12.05 11.69
N LEU A 598 10.17 11.51 10.76
CA LEU A 598 11.51 11.01 11.04
C LEU A 598 12.47 12.14 11.48
N LEU A 599 12.41 13.31 10.83
CA LEU A 599 13.23 14.46 11.23
C LEU A 599 12.99 14.88 12.68
N LYS A 600 11.72 14.82 13.13
CA LYS A 600 11.37 15.10 14.52
C LYS A 600 12.00 14.09 15.47
N ASP A 601 11.93 12.80 15.17
CA ASP A 601 12.55 11.76 15.99
C ASP A 601 14.06 11.95 16.11
N ILE A 602 14.73 12.18 14.98
CA ILE A 602 16.20 12.32 14.90
C ILE A 602 16.67 13.61 15.60
N SER A 603 15.86 14.66 15.66
CA SER A 603 16.20 15.90 16.37
C SER A 603 16.51 15.68 17.86
N THR A 604 15.92 14.65 18.48
CA THR A 604 16.18 14.31 19.88
C THR A 604 17.57 13.71 20.10
N TYR A 605 18.10 13.00 19.09
CA TYR A 605 19.46 12.45 19.13
C TYR A 605 20.51 13.55 19.33
N ALA A 606 20.41 14.63 18.55
CA ALA A 606 21.35 15.74 18.58
C ALA A 606 21.42 16.41 19.96
N GLN A 607 20.30 16.49 20.69
CA GLN A 607 20.24 17.05 22.04
C GLN A 607 21.06 16.23 23.05
N GLY A 608 21.22 14.93 22.78
CA GLY A 608 21.99 13.98 23.58
C GLY A 608 23.50 14.02 23.38
N LEU A 609 24.00 14.84 22.44
CA LEU A 609 25.43 14.95 22.12
C LEU A 609 26.11 16.11 22.86
N LYS A 610 27.39 15.94 23.21
CA LYS A 610 28.27 16.96 23.82
C LYS A 610 28.74 17.97 22.78
N ASP A 611 29.13 17.49 21.60
CA ASP A 611 29.55 18.25 20.42
C ASP A 611 28.60 17.94 19.26
N VAL A 612 27.56 18.77 19.13
CA VAL A 612 26.54 18.65 18.08
C VAL A 612 27.13 18.86 16.69
N SER A 613 28.26 19.58 16.56
CA SER A 613 28.89 19.83 15.26
C SER A 613 29.47 18.56 14.59
N LYS A 614 29.55 17.44 15.33
CA LYS A 614 29.91 16.12 14.78
C LYS A 614 28.75 15.37 14.15
N PHE A 615 27.53 15.90 14.20
CA PHE A 615 26.33 15.25 13.65
C PHE A 615 25.59 16.22 12.72
N ILE A 616 25.37 15.79 11.49
CA ILE A 616 24.70 16.57 10.45
C ILE A 616 23.45 15.81 10.02
N VAL A 617 22.33 16.52 9.92
CA VAL A 617 21.15 16.02 9.20
C VAL A 617 21.02 16.85 7.93
N VAL A 618 20.92 16.20 6.77
CA VAL A 618 20.91 16.88 5.47
C VAL A 618 19.91 16.22 4.52
N ASP A 619 19.25 17.03 3.70
CA ASP A 619 18.38 16.54 2.63
C ASP A 619 19.22 15.98 1.47
N PRO A 620 18.83 14.85 0.83
CA PRO A 620 19.60 14.27 -0.26
C PRO A 620 19.80 15.22 -1.46
N LYS A 621 18.83 16.09 -1.77
CA LYS A 621 18.96 17.09 -2.84
C LYS A 621 19.95 18.19 -2.46
N GLU A 622 19.97 18.59 -1.20
CA GLU A 622 20.94 19.54 -0.67
C GLU A 622 22.36 18.96 -0.70
N LEU A 623 22.53 17.72 -0.20
CA LEU A 623 23.78 16.98 -0.23
C LEU A 623 24.37 16.88 -1.66
N MET A 624 23.51 16.60 -2.64
CA MET A 624 23.91 16.45 -4.04
C MET A 624 23.93 17.77 -4.81
N SER A 625 23.51 18.90 -4.24
CA SER A 625 23.50 20.19 -4.95
C SER A 625 24.86 20.63 -5.53
N PRO A 626 26.03 20.36 -4.91
CA PRO A 626 27.30 20.84 -5.42
C PRO A 626 27.74 20.16 -6.72
N ILE A 627 27.26 18.94 -7.00
CA ILE A 627 27.61 18.20 -8.23
C ILE A 627 26.70 18.54 -9.41
N LYS A 628 25.69 19.40 -9.23
CA LYS A 628 24.70 19.72 -10.28
C LYS A 628 25.33 20.11 -11.62
N ALA A 629 26.43 20.86 -11.58
CA ALA A 629 27.13 21.31 -12.79
C ALA A 629 28.07 20.24 -13.38
N THR A 630 28.70 19.42 -12.53
CA THR A 630 29.71 18.43 -12.97
C THR A 630 29.10 17.08 -13.34
N HIS A 631 27.93 16.76 -12.79
CA HIS A 631 27.23 15.48 -12.92
C HIS A 631 25.75 15.69 -13.24
N SER A 632 25.46 16.53 -14.24
CA SER A 632 24.10 16.95 -14.56
C SER A 632 23.14 15.78 -14.86
N ASP A 633 23.59 14.75 -15.58
CA ASP A 633 22.76 13.57 -15.89
C ASP A 633 22.34 12.81 -14.62
N LEU A 634 23.29 12.58 -13.70
CA LEU A 634 23.00 11.97 -12.41
C LEU A 634 22.07 12.87 -11.58
N TYR A 635 22.36 14.17 -11.51
CA TYR A 635 21.56 15.10 -10.72
C TYR A 635 20.11 15.16 -11.22
N ASN A 636 19.90 15.25 -12.54
CA ASN A 636 18.56 15.27 -13.15
C ASN A 636 17.83 13.95 -12.93
N TYR A 637 18.54 12.82 -13.05
CA TYR A 637 17.97 11.51 -12.74
C TYR A 637 17.50 11.42 -11.28
N LEU A 638 18.33 11.84 -10.33
CA LEU A 638 17.98 11.82 -8.91
C LEU A 638 16.84 12.78 -8.59
N ASP A 639 16.80 13.95 -9.24
CA ASP A 639 15.71 14.92 -9.09
C ASP A 639 14.37 14.32 -9.52
N GLU A 640 14.27 13.83 -10.75
CA GLU A 640 13.04 13.23 -11.28
C GLU A 640 12.63 11.97 -10.51
N ARG A 641 13.61 11.18 -10.08
CA ARG A 641 13.34 9.91 -9.40
C ARG A 641 12.97 10.07 -7.93
N TYR A 642 13.64 10.94 -7.17
CA TYR A 642 13.57 10.92 -5.70
C TYR A 642 13.11 12.23 -5.06
N TRP A 643 13.25 13.38 -5.72
CA TRP A 643 13.14 14.69 -5.04
C TRP A 643 11.95 15.55 -5.47
N GLN A 644 11.04 15.01 -6.31
CA GLN A 644 9.80 15.68 -6.71
C GLN A 644 8.65 15.48 -5.74
#